data_AF-A0A7C4QB24-F1
#
_entry.id   AF-A0A7C4QB24-F1
#
_cell.length_a   1.000
_cell.length_b   1.000
_cell.length_c   1.000
_cell.angle_alpha   90.00
_cell.angle_beta   90.00
_cell.angle_gamma   90.00
#
_symmetry.space_group_name_H-M   'P 1'
#
loop_
_entity.id
_entity.type
_entity.pdbx_description
1 polymer ?
#
loop_
_entity_poly.entity_id
_entity_poly.type
_entity_poly.pdbx_seq_one_letter_code
_entity_poly.pdbx_strand_id
1 'polypeptide(L)'
;MPDIDKANKFYREGVGGIEYLGMIRKMAAINLYIRGLNPANILQGDSLQHYKPEIDASSKTLILSNPPFGAERDQPAYPNIWQEYAKESETTILFVKLMFDLLKKGGRCAVVVSEGFLTWDKVSARAMRKILLEEANLKAIISLPQGVFVSKQGQGAKTSVLYFEKGEPTKFVWYYKIENDGFTLGVNRKPIDGCQIPEIIEVFHKYVKQGKMPPETKNSFIIPVEWIKTLDPRIKERIKKATEEKIIIKRNEQRKKAQKQLNERREKGRLTEDKYNEKLKSFDLITQSKIQNEISKEIEKSYLFSFNFQTYKSDLTDDQIKEWKEVLKGIKPENNLGLDKKYEKLKTADVNNALKIIAGFNPEYGIEMDITRDVLNKLPQEDEKIKKLLEILKGGHKYPRVSLEDYIIPIEEKIKPSEYPDINFVILGVANDKGIFVNEKKKGQEINQNYYIVKKGYFCYNPYRVNVGSIGLNEYDFENQIISGAYNVFKVDEKNIKSRYLFALFKSKKFLDYVNDLATGGVRMDFKIDCLKRWQIPLPPLEIQKEIVEKIEKQKTIIDGVERILESWEVDDSIFIGEMMELGNFIMTQYGYTESANDFGNIRLIRITDIDKFGKLIEENKAFINEEEEKIKPYVLKKDDILVARTGTFGKMLYFESDEPSIFASYLIRLIYDKEKILPKYLWYYSFSKKYWNQANEIVSGGTQPQFNAEKIKQIKIPLPSLEIQQKIVEKLDKEMEALEKIKFLKEKAEKRIENILNEVWGEI
;
A
#
# COMPACT_ATOMS: atom_id res chain seq x y z
N MET A 1 4.45 -28.12 47.39
CA MET A 1 3.18 -28.13 46.63
C MET A 1 2.27 -27.06 47.22
N PRO A 2 1.39 -26.41 46.44
CA PRO A 2 0.37 -25.54 47.01
C PRO A 2 -0.54 -26.34 47.96
N ASP A 3 -1.12 -25.64 48.93
CA ASP A 3 -2.14 -26.19 49.82
C ASP A 3 -3.36 -26.74 49.04
N ILE A 4 -4.01 -27.77 49.59
CA ILE A 4 -5.11 -28.50 48.94
C ILE A 4 -6.25 -27.56 48.56
N ASP A 5 -6.60 -26.60 49.42
CA ASP A 5 -7.66 -25.64 49.13
C ASP A 5 -7.30 -24.70 47.98
N LYS A 6 -6.03 -24.26 47.91
CA LYS A 6 -5.52 -23.46 46.80
C LYS A 6 -5.50 -24.25 45.49
N ALA A 7 -5.11 -25.52 45.55
CA ALA A 7 -5.15 -26.41 44.39
C ALA A 7 -6.59 -26.62 43.92
N ASN A 8 -7.51 -26.97 44.83
CA ASN A 8 -8.93 -27.16 44.53
C ASN A 8 -9.55 -25.91 43.92
N LYS A 9 -9.26 -24.72 44.47
CA LYS A 9 -9.73 -23.46 43.92
C LYS A 9 -9.17 -23.21 42.51
N PHE A 10 -7.89 -23.49 42.28
CA PHE A 10 -7.29 -23.37 40.96
C PHE A 10 -7.96 -24.31 39.93
N TYR A 11 -8.22 -25.57 40.27
CA TYR A 11 -8.89 -26.51 39.36
C TYR A 11 -10.36 -26.16 39.12
N ARG A 12 -11.06 -25.62 40.12
CA ARG A 12 -12.47 -25.25 40.01
C ARG A 12 -12.74 -23.92 39.33
N GLU A 13 -11.88 -22.92 39.52
CA GLU A 13 -12.12 -21.52 39.10
C GLU A 13 -10.94 -20.87 38.36
N GLY A 14 -9.72 -21.42 38.52
CA GLY A 14 -8.49 -20.80 38.02
C GLY A 14 -8.22 -21.00 36.53
N VAL A 15 -8.86 -21.98 35.90
CA VAL A 15 -8.73 -22.28 34.46
C VAL A 15 -10.08 -22.05 33.78
N GLY A 16 -10.10 -21.22 32.75
CA GLY A 16 -11.30 -20.92 31.97
C GLY A 16 -10.96 -20.26 30.64
N GLY A 17 -11.99 -19.96 29.85
CA GLY A 17 -11.81 -19.37 28.52
C GLY A 17 -13.13 -19.04 27.85
N ILE A 18 -13.03 -18.45 26.66
CA ILE A 18 -14.16 -18.13 25.80
C ILE A 18 -13.85 -18.73 24.42
N GLU A 19 -14.77 -19.49 23.87
CA GLU A 19 -14.66 -20.11 22.55
C GLU A 19 -15.88 -19.74 21.70
N TYR A 20 -15.63 -19.26 20.49
CA TYR A 20 -16.68 -18.77 19.60
C TYR A 20 -17.55 -19.92 19.07
N LEU A 21 -16.91 -20.99 18.57
CA LEU A 21 -17.59 -22.09 17.93
C LEU A 21 -18.15 -23.07 18.97
N GLY A 22 -19.49 -23.14 19.04
CA GLY A 22 -20.18 -23.95 20.05
C GLY A 22 -19.78 -25.42 20.08
N MET A 23 -19.43 -26.03 18.94
CA MET A 23 -18.98 -27.42 18.88
C MET A 23 -17.57 -27.59 19.47
N ILE A 24 -16.64 -26.67 19.16
CA ILE A 24 -15.27 -26.67 19.72
C ILE A 24 -15.34 -26.42 21.24
N ARG A 25 -16.19 -25.48 21.67
CA ARG A 25 -16.44 -25.21 23.09
C ARG A 25 -16.91 -26.45 23.84
N LYS A 26 -17.84 -27.23 23.28
CA LYS A 26 -18.30 -28.51 23.88
C LYS A 26 -17.16 -29.51 24.02
N MET A 27 -16.32 -29.66 22.98
CA MET A 27 -15.16 -30.56 23.05
C MET A 27 -14.15 -30.12 24.12
N ALA A 28 -13.89 -28.81 24.21
CA ALA A 28 -13.02 -28.26 25.25
C ALA A 28 -13.61 -28.46 26.65
N ALA A 29 -14.92 -28.28 26.86
CA ALA A 29 -15.58 -28.55 28.13
C ALA A 29 -15.46 -30.04 28.55
N ILE A 30 -15.63 -30.98 27.62
CA ILE A 30 -15.41 -32.41 27.88
C ILE A 30 -13.95 -32.68 28.31
N ASN A 31 -12.98 -32.08 27.60
CA ASN A 31 -11.56 -32.21 27.95
C ASN A 31 -11.23 -31.60 29.32
N LEU A 32 -11.86 -30.49 29.71
CA LEU A 32 -11.73 -29.93 31.05
C LEU A 32 -12.24 -30.94 32.09
N TYR A 33 -13.44 -31.48 31.89
CA TYR A 33 -14.04 -32.45 32.81
C TYR A 33 -13.18 -33.71 32.99
N ILE A 34 -12.69 -34.30 31.89
CA ILE A 34 -11.81 -35.49 31.93
C ILE A 34 -10.51 -35.22 32.70
N ARG A 35 -10.01 -33.97 32.67
CA ARG A 35 -8.80 -33.55 33.39
C ARG A 35 -9.07 -33.03 34.81
N GLY A 36 -10.30 -33.18 35.32
CA GLY A 36 -10.69 -32.74 36.67
C GLY A 36 -10.89 -31.23 36.81
N LEU A 37 -11.05 -30.51 35.71
CA LEU A 37 -11.35 -29.07 35.67
C LEU A 37 -12.85 -28.83 35.54
N ASN A 38 -13.32 -27.66 35.96
CA ASN A 38 -14.74 -27.31 35.85
C ASN A 38 -15.14 -26.97 34.40
N PRO A 39 -16.00 -27.79 33.75
CA PRO A 39 -16.42 -27.55 32.36
C PRO A 39 -17.25 -26.27 32.18
N ALA A 40 -17.84 -25.72 33.24
CA ALA A 40 -18.60 -24.47 33.18
C ALA A 40 -17.71 -23.24 32.96
N ASN A 41 -16.39 -23.37 33.15
CA ASN A 41 -15.45 -22.25 33.02
C ASN A 41 -15.11 -21.91 31.57
N ILE A 42 -15.56 -22.69 30.58
CA ILE A 42 -15.44 -22.34 29.16
C ILE A 42 -16.78 -21.84 28.62
N LEU A 43 -16.84 -20.54 28.37
CA LEU A 43 -18.02 -19.87 27.86
C LEU A 43 -18.05 -19.93 26.33
N GLN A 44 -19.25 -19.91 25.76
CA GLN A 44 -19.40 -19.71 24.32
C GLN A 44 -19.60 -18.22 24.03
N GLY A 45 -18.88 -17.67 23.06
CA GLY A 45 -19.10 -16.32 22.56
C GLY A 45 -17.87 -15.67 21.95
N ASP A 46 -18.01 -14.40 21.57
CA ASP A 46 -16.90 -13.54 21.17
C ASP A 46 -16.25 -12.90 22.41
N SER A 47 -14.96 -13.18 22.65
CA SER A 47 -14.27 -12.62 23.80
C SER A 47 -14.15 -11.09 23.75
N LEU A 48 -14.18 -10.47 22.55
CA LEU A 48 -14.17 -9.02 22.42
C LEU A 48 -15.49 -8.41 22.93
N GLN A 49 -16.62 -9.07 22.68
CA GLN A 49 -17.94 -8.63 23.15
C GLN A 49 -18.15 -8.86 24.65
N HIS A 50 -17.61 -9.95 25.18
CA HIS A 50 -17.81 -10.32 26.59
C HIS A 50 -17.03 -9.45 27.58
N TYR A 51 -16.00 -8.75 27.11
CA TYR A 51 -15.13 -7.97 27.97
C TYR A 51 -15.81 -6.74 28.57
N LYS A 52 -15.75 -6.65 29.91
CA LYS A 52 -16.22 -5.52 30.69
C LYS A 52 -15.04 -4.92 31.47
N PRO A 53 -14.51 -3.75 31.05
CA PRO A 53 -13.30 -3.18 31.64
C PRO A 53 -13.36 -3.01 33.16
N GLU A 54 -14.53 -2.73 33.71
CA GLU A 54 -14.72 -2.47 35.14
C GLU A 54 -14.56 -3.74 35.99
N ILE A 55 -14.75 -4.91 35.39
CA ILE A 55 -14.80 -6.20 36.09
C ILE A 55 -13.61 -7.08 35.69
N ASP A 56 -13.28 -7.11 34.39
CA ASP A 56 -12.37 -8.09 33.82
C ASP A 56 -10.92 -7.58 33.72
N ALA A 57 -10.71 -6.26 33.69
CA ALA A 57 -9.37 -5.69 33.57
C ALA A 57 -8.48 -6.15 34.73
N SER A 58 -7.23 -6.52 34.42
CA SER A 58 -6.28 -7.02 35.41
C SER A 58 -6.79 -8.20 36.23
N SER A 59 -7.59 -9.10 35.64
CA SER A 59 -8.10 -10.30 36.32
C SER A 59 -7.19 -11.53 36.15
N LYS A 60 -6.36 -11.59 35.10
CA LYS A 60 -5.61 -12.80 34.70
C LYS A 60 -4.11 -12.70 35.02
N THR A 61 -3.51 -13.82 35.44
CA THR A 61 -2.05 -13.94 35.64
C THR A 61 -1.35 -14.66 34.49
N LEU A 62 -2.09 -15.46 33.71
CA LEU A 62 -1.61 -16.19 32.55
C LEU A 62 -2.70 -16.19 31.47
N ILE A 63 -2.31 -15.88 30.24
CA ILE A 63 -3.16 -16.02 29.06
C ILE A 63 -2.40 -16.83 28.02
N LEU A 64 -3.07 -17.84 27.46
CA LEU A 64 -2.61 -18.60 26.30
C LEU A 64 -3.74 -18.51 25.27
N SER A 65 -3.44 -18.00 24.08
CA SER A 65 -4.50 -17.80 23.08
C SER A 65 -4.02 -18.02 21.65
N ASN A 66 -4.94 -18.55 20.85
CA ASN A 66 -4.85 -18.61 19.40
C ASN A 66 -6.09 -17.87 18.82
N PRO A 67 -6.07 -16.52 18.79
CA PRO A 67 -7.19 -15.74 18.26
C PRO A 67 -7.41 -16.03 16.78
N PRO A 68 -8.62 -15.79 16.25
CA PRO A 68 -8.89 -15.98 14.83
C PRO A 68 -8.03 -15.03 13.98
N PHE A 69 -7.52 -15.54 12.86
CA PHE A 69 -6.70 -14.77 11.91
C PHE A 69 -7.59 -14.20 10.79
N GLY A 70 -7.53 -12.88 10.58
CA GLY A 70 -8.27 -12.22 9.50
C GLY A 70 -9.80 -12.34 9.61
N ALA A 71 -10.31 -12.57 10.82
CA ALA A 71 -11.75 -12.55 11.05
C ALA A 71 -12.26 -11.11 10.95
N GLU A 72 -13.35 -10.94 10.20
CA GLU A 72 -14.10 -9.70 10.20
C GLU A 72 -14.72 -9.45 11.57
N ARG A 73 -15.07 -8.21 11.84
CA ARG A 73 -15.78 -7.86 13.07
C ARG A 73 -17.22 -8.29 12.96
N ASP A 74 -17.72 -8.93 14.01
CA ASP A 74 -19.13 -9.27 14.12
C ASP A 74 -19.99 -8.06 14.56
N GLN A 75 -19.34 -6.92 14.87
CA GLN A 75 -19.98 -5.68 15.33
C GLN A 75 -19.41 -4.43 14.66
N PRO A 76 -20.18 -3.33 14.57
CA PRO A 76 -19.70 -2.06 14.01
C PRO A 76 -18.51 -1.44 14.76
N ALA A 77 -18.37 -1.72 16.06
CA ALA A 77 -17.26 -1.26 16.90
C ALA A 77 -17.17 -2.03 18.23
N TYR A 78 -15.98 -2.05 18.85
CA TYR A 78 -15.72 -2.60 20.19
C TYR A 78 -15.16 -1.51 21.15
N PRO A 79 -16.00 -0.56 21.62
CA PRO A 79 -15.54 0.58 22.42
C PRO A 79 -14.93 0.20 23.77
N ASN A 80 -15.38 -0.91 24.36
CA ASN A 80 -14.90 -1.40 25.64
C ASN A 80 -13.48 -1.97 25.58
N ILE A 81 -12.98 -2.33 24.40
CA ILE A 81 -11.60 -2.85 24.25
C ILE A 81 -10.61 -1.70 24.14
N TRP A 82 -10.87 -0.81 23.18
CA TRP A 82 -9.99 0.31 22.88
C TRP A 82 -10.77 1.44 22.23
N GLN A 83 -11.23 2.40 23.02
CA GLN A 83 -12.12 3.46 22.57
C GLN A 83 -11.60 4.23 21.34
N GLU A 84 -10.31 4.58 21.33
CA GLU A 84 -9.66 5.31 20.23
C GLU A 84 -9.64 4.53 18.91
N TYR A 85 -9.59 3.20 18.99
CA TYR A 85 -9.52 2.29 17.83
C TYR A 85 -10.68 1.29 17.81
N ALA A 86 -11.84 1.69 18.34
CA ALA A 86 -12.99 0.81 18.49
C ALA A 86 -13.48 0.26 17.14
N LYS A 87 -13.17 0.95 16.05
CA LYS A 87 -13.52 0.60 14.68
C LYS A 87 -12.43 -0.17 13.91
N GLU A 88 -11.38 -0.65 14.58
CA GLU A 88 -10.28 -1.35 13.91
C GLU A 88 -10.75 -2.62 13.19
N SER A 89 -10.43 -2.75 11.89
CA SER A 89 -10.86 -3.90 11.09
C SER A 89 -9.99 -5.13 11.32
N GLU A 90 -8.71 -4.98 11.68
CA GLU A 90 -7.85 -6.10 12.04
C GLU A 90 -8.10 -6.54 13.48
N THR A 91 -9.03 -7.47 13.66
CA THR A 91 -9.46 -7.98 14.97
C THR A 91 -8.30 -8.52 15.81
N THR A 92 -7.23 -9.05 15.20
CA THR A 92 -6.01 -9.48 15.91
C THR A 92 -5.43 -8.38 16.81
N ILE A 93 -5.47 -7.11 16.39
CA ILE A 93 -4.98 -5.97 17.19
C ILE A 93 -5.85 -5.81 18.45
N LEU A 94 -7.17 -5.91 18.30
CA LEU A 94 -8.12 -5.82 19.41
C LEU A 94 -7.96 -6.99 20.37
N PHE A 95 -7.73 -8.22 19.88
CA PHE A 95 -7.47 -9.38 20.72
C PHE A 95 -6.19 -9.22 21.54
N VAL A 96 -5.10 -8.74 20.96
CA VAL A 96 -3.84 -8.49 21.70
C VAL A 96 -4.05 -7.41 22.76
N LYS A 97 -4.80 -6.34 22.44
CA LYS A 97 -5.17 -5.29 23.41
C LYS A 97 -6.01 -5.85 24.56
N LEU A 98 -7.05 -6.63 24.26
CA LEU A 98 -7.87 -7.31 25.25
C LEU A 98 -7.02 -8.17 26.18
N MET A 99 -6.12 -8.99 25.64
CA MET A 99 -5.23 -9.83 26.43
C MET A 99 -4.32 -8.99 27.32
N PHE A 100 -3.74 -7.90 26.80
CA PHE A 100 -2.94 -6.98 27.59
C PHE A 100 -3.74 -6.37 28.75
N ASP A 101 -4.98 -5.96 28.52
CA ASP A 101 -5.82 -5.36 29.58
C ASP A 101 -6.25 -6.36 30.64
N LEU A 102 -6.59 -7.59 30.23
CA LEU A 102 -6.93 -8.70 31.13
C LEU A 102 -5.77 -9.05 32.08
N LEU A 103 -4.51 -8.84 31.68
CA LEU A 103 -3.36 -9.18 32.51
C LEU A 103 -3.19 -8.24 33.70
N LYS A 104 -2.93 -8.83 34.86
CA LYS A 104 -2.35 -8.15 36.04
C LYS A 104 -0.93 -7.69 35.73
N LYS A 105 -0.42 -6.71 36.48
CA LYS A 105 1.03 -6.42 36.51
C LYS A 105 1.79 -7.70 36.89
N GLY A 106 2.82 -8.05 36.13
CA GLY A 106 3.56 -9.33 36.22
C GLY A 106 2.85 -10.53 35.58
N GLY A 107 1.64 -10.34 35.05
CA GLY A 107 0.92 -11.36 34.28
C GLY A 107 1.59 -11.62 32.94
N ARG A 108 1.45 -12.85 32.43
CA ARG A 108 2.16 -13.34 31.25
C ARG A 108 1.20 -13.78 30.16
N CYS A 109 1.51 -13.48 28.91
CA CYS A 109 0.72 -13.89 27.76
C CYS A 109 1.59 -14.58 26.72
N ALA A 110 1.10 -15.70 26.19
CA ALA A 110 1.57 -16.26 24.92
C ALA A 110 0.40 -16.25 23.93
N VAL A 111 0.55 -15.54 22.82
CA VAL A 111 -0.51 -15.37 21.82
C VAL A 111 0.03 -15.64 20.43
N VAL A 112 -0.72 -16.40 19.64
CA VAL A 112 -0.45 -16.56 18.21
C VAL A 112 -1.03 -15.36 17.46
N VAL A 113 -0.23 -14.70 16.64
CA VAL A 113 -0.65 -13.59 15.79
C VAL A 113 -0.29 -13.89 14.34
N SER A 114 -1.06 -13.36 13.39
CA SER A 114 -0.59 -13.29 12.01
C SER A 114 0.67 -12.44 11.92
N GLU A 115 1.64 -12.83 11.10
CA GLU A 115 2.92 -12.11 10.99
C GLU A 115 2.74 -10.67 10.48
N GLY A 116 1.65 -10.38 9.78
CA GLY A 116 1.26 -9.01 9.43
C GLY A 116 1.16 -8.07 10.64
N PHE A 117 0.80 -8.56 11.84
CA PHE A 117 0.78 -7.76 13.07
C PHE A 117 2.15 -7.15 13.39
N LEU A 118 3.24 -7.82 12.98
CA LEU A 118 4.60 -7.35 13.21
C LEU A 118 4.95 -6.12 12.36
N THR A 119 4.26 -5.90 11.23
CA THR A 119 4.64 -4.91 10.20
C THR A 119 3.55 -3.93 9.78
N TRP A 120 2.26 -4.23 10.00
CA TRP A 120 1.14 -3.42 9.47
C TRP A 120 1.30 -1.92 9.73
N ASP A 121 1.08 -1.11 8.69
CA ASP A 121 1.22 0.33 8.76
C ASP A 121 -0.07 1.04 9.23
N LYS A 122 -0.87 0.40 10.08
CA LYS A 122 -2.06 1.01 10.68
C LYS A 122 -1.70 1.76 11.96
N VAL A 123 -2.37 2.88 12.21
CA VAL A 123 -2.15 3.70 13.42
C VAL A 123 -2.36 2.88 14.71
N SER A 124 -3.42 2.07 14.77
CA SER A 124 -3.72 1.15 15.87
C SER A 124 -2.64 0.06 16.06
N ALA A 125 -2.08 -0.48 14.96
CA ALA A 125 -1.01 -1.47 15.01
C ALA A 125 0.29 -0.85 15.54
N ARG A 126 0.64 0.36 15.10
CA ARG A 126 1.79 1.13 15.64
C ARG A 126 1.59 1.41 17.14
N ALA A 127 0.40 1.84 17.54
CA ALA A 127 0.06 2.07 18.94
C ALA A 127 0.16 0.80 19.80
N MET A 128 -0.36 -0.34 19.32
CA MET A 128 -0.30 -1.60 20.07
C MET A 128 1.13 -2.10 20.22
N ARG A 129 1.94 -2.02 19.16
CA ARG A 129 3.37 -2.36 19.23
C ARG A 129 4.10 -1.44 20.20
N LYS A 130 3.82 -0.14 20.20
CA LYS A 130 4.36 0.81 21.18
C LYS A 130 4.01 0.41 22.63
N ILE A 131 2.74 0.09 22.92
CA ILE A 131 2.30 -0.41 24.24
C ILE A 131 3.10 -1.67 24.63
N LEU A 132 3.28 -2.62 23.72
CA LEU A 132 4.06 -3.84 23.99
C LEU A 132 5.54 -3.56 24.29
N LEU A 133 6.11 -2.46 23.80
CA LEU A 133 7.49 -2.07 24.09
C LEU A 133 7.62 -1.22 25.36
N GLU A 134 6.63 -0.39 25.68
CA GLU A 134 6.68 0.59 26.76
C GLU A 134 6.06 0.10 28.05
N GLU A 135 4.99 -0.67 27.97
CA GLU A 135 4.21 -1.11 29.13
C GLU A 135 4.25 -2.64 29.33
N ALA A 136 4.88 -3.36 28.42
CA ALA A 136 5.17 -4.79 28.55
C ALA A 136 6.64 -5.10 28.30
N ASN A 137 7.05 -6.25 28.81
CA ASN A 137 8.30 -6.90 28.54
C ASN A 137 8.03 -7.99 27.50
N LEU A 138 8.05 -7.61 26.22
CA LEU A 138 7.96 -8.50 25.07
C LEU A 138 9.26 -9.30 24.97
N LYS A 139 9.29 -10.47 25.59
CA LYS A 139 10.52 -11.25 25.69
C LYS A 139 10.83 -12.04 24.43
N ALA A 140 9.81 -12.55 23.74
CA ALA A 140 10.01 -13.43 22.60
C ALA A 140 9.01 -13.22 21.46
N ILE A 141 9.50 -13.34 20.23
CA ILE A 141 8.73 -13.52 19.01
C ILE A 141 9.23 -14.78 18.32
N ILE A 142 8.37 -15.79 18.23
CA ILE A 142 8.75 -17.09 17.65
C ILE A 142 7.98 -17.25 16.33
N SER A 143 8.68 -17.08 15.21
CA SER A 143 8.11 -17.23 13.87
C SER A 143 7.89 -18.71 13.55
N LEU A 144 6.67 -19.05 13.15
CA LEU A 144 6.30 -20.41 12.77
C LEU A 144 6.45 -20.62 11.26
N PRO A 145 6.73 -21.85 10.79
CA PRO A 145 6.76 -22.16 9.37
C PRO A 145 5.44 -21.74 8.69
N GLN A 146 5.53 -21.26 7.45
CA GLN A 146 4.33 -21.08 6.66
C GLN A 146 3.70 -22.45 6.39
N GLY A 147 2.40 -22.59 6.65
CA GLY A 147 1.72 -23.87 6.49
C GLY A 147 1.40 -24.60 7.80
N VAL A 148 1.78 -24.04 8.96
CA VAL A 148 1.37 -24.57 10.28
C VAL A 148 -0.13 -24.40 10.50
N PHE A 149 -0.65 -23.19 10.22
CA PHE A 149 -2.08 -22.89 10.27
C PHE A 149 -2.62 -22.71 8.85
N VAL A 150 -3.17 -23.77 8.27
CA VAL A 150 -3.80 -23.72 6.95
C VAL A 150 -5.27 -24.12 7.02
N SER A 151 -6.10 -23.38 6.29
CA SER A 151 -7.47 -23.79 6.05
C SER A 151 -7.52 -25.04 5.17
N LYS A 152 -8.67 -25.73 5.16
CA LYS A 152 -8.92 -26.87 4.25
C LYS A 152 -8.71 -26.54 2.77
N GLN A 153 -8.73 -25.25 2.42
CA GLN A 153 -8.53 -24.73 1.06
C GLN A 153 -7.04 -24.47 0.74
N GLY A 154 -6.12 -24.84 1.64
CA GLY A 154 -4.67 -24.72 1.44
C GLY A 154 -4.13 -23.30 1.58
N GLN A 155 -4.96 -22.33 1.99
CA GLN A 155 -4.53 -20.97 2.30
C GLN A 155 -4.45 -20.79 3.81
N GLY A 156 -3.36 -20.17 4.27
CA GLY A 156 -3.09 -19.94 5.68
C GLY A 156 -2.14 -18.76 5.86
N ALA A 157 -2.42 -17.91 6.84
CA ALA A 157 -1.52 -16.82 7.19
C ALA A 157 -0.21 -17.39 7.77
N LYS A 158 0.92 -16.75 7.48
CA LYS A 158 2.14 -16.98 8.25
C LYS A 158 1.94 -16.36 9.64
N THR A 159 2.38 -17.05 10.69
CA THR A 159 2.04 -16.71 12.08
C THR A 159 3.28 -16.72 12.95
N SER A 160 3.22 -15.94 14.02
CA SER A 160 4.24 -15.90 15.06
C SER A 160 3.61 -16.00 16.44
N VAL A 161 4.35 -16.56 17.40
CA VAL A 161 3.97 -16.53 18.82
C VAL A 161 4.63 -15.34 19.47
N LEU A 162 3.84 -14.46 20.07
CA LEU A 162 4.35 -13.41 20.96
C LEU A 162 4.31 -13.92 22.39
N TYR A 163 5.41 -13.75 23.12
CA TYR A 163 5.45 -13.92 24.58
C TYR A 163 5.79 -12.59 25.24
N PHE A 164 4.91 -12.10 26.11
CA PHE A 164 5.14 -10.87 26.85
C PHE A 164 4.63 -10.92 28.30
N GLU A 165 5.22 -10.08 29.15
CA GLU A 165 4.85 -9.91 30.55
C GLU A 165 4.45 -8.46 30.80
N LYS A 166 3.29 -8.19 31.39
CA LYS A 166 2.82 -6.82 31.60
C LYS A 166 3.55 -6.15 32.75
N GLY A 167 3.97 -4.89 32.58
CA GLY A 167 4.38 -4.01 33.66
C GLY A 167 5.76 -3.37 33.49
N GLU A 168 6.77 -4.13 33.06
CA GLU A 168 8.13 -3.61 32.88
C GLU A 168 8.40 -3.35 31.39
N PRO A 169 9.03 -2.23 30.99
CA PRO A 169 9.33 -1.95 29.58
C PRO A 169 10.26 -2.99 28.94
N THR A 170 10.10 -3.19 27.64
CA THR A 170 10.94 -4.08 26.84
C THR A 170 12.33 -3.47 26.66
N LYS A 171 13.39 -4.28 26.88
CA LYS A 171 14.79 -3.87 26.65
C LYS A 171 15.35 -4.42 25.35
N PHE A 172 15.02 -5.66 25.06
CA PHE A 172 15.34 -6.36 23.83
C PHE A 172 14.26 -7.42 23.58
N VAL A 173 14.09 -7.81 22.33
CA VAL A 173 13.19 -8.87 21.93
C VAL A 173 14.02 -10.03 21.40
N TRP A 174 13.85 -11.24 21.95
CA TRP A 174 14.43 -12.44 21.37
C TRP A 174 13.54 -12.92 20.23
N TYR A 175 14.12 -13.14 19.06
CA TYR A 175 13.42 -13.71 17.93
C TYR A 175 13.95 -15.12 17.66
N TYR A 176 13.03 -16.05 17.42
CA TYR A 176 13.41 -17.39 16.96
C TYR A 176 12.60 -17.78 15.73
N LYS A 177 13.28 -18.19 14.65
CA LYS A 177 12.64 -18.69 13.43
C LYS A 177 12.61 -20.21 13.44
N ILE A 178 11.41 -20.79 13.51
CA ILE A 178 11.21 -22.22 13.37
C ILE A 178 11.13 -22.55 11.88
N GLU A 179 11.99 -23.45 11.43
CA GLU A 179 11.99 -24.02 10.08
C GLU A 179 11.34 -25.41 10.09
N ASN A 180 11.52 -26.16 11.18
CA ASN A 180 10.97 -27.49 11.38
C ASN A 180 10.35 -27.60 12.79
N ASP A 181 9.02 -27.73 12.82
CA ASP A 181 8.25 -27.90 14.06
C ASP A 181 7.96 -29.36 14.40
N GLY A 182 8.56 -30.30 13.67
CA GLY A 182 8.38 -31.75 13.85
C GLY A 182 7.23 -32.33 13.04
N PHE A 183 6.61 -31.56 12.14
CA PHE A 183 5.56 -32.06 11.25
C PHE A 183 5.70 -31.58 9.80
N THR A 184 5.17 -32.35 8.86
CA THR A 184 4.98 -31.89 7.47
C THR A 184 4.07 -30.65 7.43
N LEU A 185 4.30 -29.74 6.50
CA LEU A 185 3.47 -28.55 6.30
C LEU A 185 2.17 -28.88 5.55
N GLY A 186 1.14 -28.05 5.71
CA GLY A 186 -0.15 -28.22 5.03
C GLY A 186 -1.23 -28.84 5.92
N VAL A 187 -2.37 -29.19 5.30
CA VAL A 187 -3.60 -29.55 6.03
C VAL A 187 -3.44 -30.87 6.79
N ASN A 188 -2.66 -31.81 6.22
CA ASN A 188 -2.42 -33.12 6.80
C ASN A 188 -1.00 -33.18 7.38
N ARG A 189 -0.91 -32.83 8.67
CA ARG A 189 0.33 -32.74 9.44
C ARG A 189 0.78 -34.16 9.86
N LYS A 190 1.90 -34.65 9.34
CA LYS A 190 2.51 -35.95 9.72
C LYS A 190 3.84 -35.72 10.45
N PRO A 191 4.17 -36.48 11.50
CA PRO A 191 5.44 -36.34 12.21
C PRO A 191 6.66 -36.48 11.30
N ILE A 192 7.68 -35.66 11.53
CA ILE A 192 9.01 -35.72 10.90
C ILE A 192 10.11 -35.46 11.95
N ASP A 193 11.30 -35.99 11.70
CA ASP A 193 12.46 -35.76 12.56
C ASP A 193 13.01 -34.33 12.45
N GLY A 194 13.81 -33.91 13.42
CA GLY A 194 14.48 -32.60 13.42
C GLY A 194 13.65 -31.45 14.00
N CYS A 195 12.68 -31.75 14.86
CA CYS A 195 11.87 -30.74 15.56
C CYS A 195 12.75 -29.79 16.39
N GLN A 196 12.61 -28.48 16.14
CA GLN A 196 13.36 -27.44 16.86
C GLN A 196 12.73 -27.02 18.20
N ILE A 197 11.48 -27.43 18.48
CA ILE A 197 10.76 -26.99 19.69
C ILE A 197 11.51 -27.32 21.00
N PRO A 198 12.13 -28.50 21.18
CA PRO A 198 12.90 -28.79 22.40
C PRO A 198 14.07 -27.82 22.62
N GLU A 199 14.81 -27.47 21.58
CA GLU A 199 15.91 -26.49 21.61
C GLU A 199 15.40 -25.12 22.07
N ILE A 200 14.27 -24.66 21.50
CA ILE A 200 13.66 -23.37 21.83
C ILE A 200 13.25 -23.31 23.29
N ILE A 201 12.65 -24.39 23.81
CA ILE A 201 12.27 -24.48 25.22
C ILE A 201 13.51 -24.39 26.11
N GLU A 202 14.58 -25.11 25.77
CA GLU A 202 15.83 -25.05 26.53
C GLU A 202 16.42 -23.63 26.54
N VAL A 203 16.56 -23.01 25.37
CA VAL A 203 17.09 -21.65 25.21
C VAL A 203 16.22 -20.64 25.97
N PHE A 204 14.89 -20.75 25.85
CA PHE A 204 13.96 -19.87 26.55
C PHE A 204 14.11 -19.98 28.06
N HIS A 205 14.17 -21.20 28.62
CA HIS A 205 14.27 -21.41 30.05
C HIS A 205 15.63 -20.98 30.62
N LYS A 206 16.72 -21.24 29.89
CA LYS A 206 18.09 -20.94 30.31
C LYS A 206 18.42 -19.45 30.23
N TYR A 207 17.91 -18.76 29.20
CA TYR A 207 18.25 -17.37 28.92
C TYR A 207 17.06 -16.42 29.08
N VAL A 208 16.07 -16.52 28.19
CA VAL A 208 15.02 -15.50 27.98
C VAL A 208 14.15 -15.31 29.21
N LYS A 209 13.71 -16.42 29.83
CA LYS A 209 12.91 -16.41 31.05
C LYS A 209 13.63 -15.73 32.21
N GLN A 210 14.96 -15.87 32.28
CA GLN A 210 15.84 -15.28 33.28
C GLN A 210 16.25 -13.84 32.94
N GLY A 211 15.76 -13.27 31.83
CA GLY A 211 16.14 -11.94 31.36
C GLY A 211 17.57 -11.86 30.80
N LYS A 212 18.18 -13.00 30.45
CA LYS A 212 19.51 -13.06 29.83
C LYS A 212 19.39 -13.12 28.30
N MET A 213 20.41 -12.60 27.62
CA MET A 213 20.52 -12.67 26.16
C MET A 213 20.91 -14.08 25.73
N PRO A 214 20.10 -14.77 24.90
CA PRO A 214 20.48 -16.06 24.31
C PRO A 214 21.61 -15.91 23.28
N PRO A 215 22.33 -17.00 22.96
CA PRO A 215 23.31 -16.98 21.88
C PRO A 215 22.64 -16.72 20.53
N GLU A 216 23.31 -15.93 19.69
CA GLU A 216 22.88 -15.71 18.31
C GLU A 216 23.26 -16.87 17.40
N THR A 217 22.34 -17.26 16.53
CA THR A 217 22.48 -18.29 15.51
C THR A 217 21.68 -17.88 14.26
N LYS A 218 21.75 -18.66 13.18
CA LYS A 218 20.91 -18.44 11.98
C LYS A 218 19.40 -18.36 12.28
N ASN A 219 18.95 -18.99 13.37
CA ASN A 219 17.54 -19.10 13.75
C ASN A 219 17.19 -18.36 15.03
N SER A 220 18.18 -17.85 15.78
CA SER A 220 18.01 -17.19 17.09
C SER A 220 18.77 -15.87 17.07
N PHE A 221 18.10 -14.75 17.29
CA PHE A 221 18.78 -13.45 17.30
C PHE A 221 18.03 -12.45 18.17
N ILE A 222 18.66 -11.31 18.46
CA ILE A 222 18.14 -10.33 19.39
C ILE A 222 17.95 -8.99 18.68
N ILE A 223 16.83 -8.34 18.98
CA ILE A 223 16.56 -6.98 18.52
C ILE A 223 16.57 -6.06 19.74
N PRO A 224 17.54 -5.15 19.87
CA PRO A 224 17.49 -4.09 20.85
C PRO A 224 16.23 -3.23 20.66
N VAL A 225 15.54 -2.88 21.75
CA VAL A 225 14.34 -2.03 21.68
C VAL A 225 14.63 -0.67 21.04
N GLU A 226 15.87 -0.18 21.22
CA GLU A 226 16.31 1.09 20.67
C GLU A 226 16.25 1.08 19.14
N TRP A 227 16.57 -0.04 18.49
CA TRP A 227 16.46 -0.17 17.04
C TRP A 227 15.02 -0.02 16.58
N ILE A 228 14.08 -0.66 17.30
CA ILE A 228 12.66 -0.62 17.00
C ILE A 228 12.08 0.79 17.18
N LYS A 229 12.54 1.50 18.23
CA LYS A 229 12.09 2.85 18.60
C LYS A 229 12.82 3.97 17.87
N THR A 230 13.82 3.67 17.06
CA THR A 230 14.57 4.70 16.33
C THR A 230 13.94 4.93 14.97
N LEU A 231 13.61 6.20 14.68
CA LEU A 231 13.30 6.66 13.34
C LEU A 231 14.56 7.24 12.73
N ASP A 232 14.83 6.87 11.47
CA ASP A 232 15.99 7.34 10.72
C ASP A 232 16.07 8.89 10.75
N PRO A 233 17.18 9.47 11.23
CA PRO A 233 17.39 10.91 11.24
C PRO A 233 17.18 11.59 9.88
N ARG A 234 17.50 10.90 8.78
CA ARG A 234 17.29 11.38 7.40
C ARG A 234 15.81 11.50 7.06
N ILE A 235 14.95 10.64 7.62
CA ILE A 235 13.49 10.77 7.49
C ILE A 235 13.01 11.97 8.30
N LYS A 236 13.47 12.13 9.54
CA LYS A 236 13.12 13.28 10.39
C LYS A 236 13.49 14.61 9.72
N GLU A 237 14.66 14.68 9.08
CA GLU A 237 15.10 15.87 8.34
C GLU A 237 14.21 16.17 7.13
N ARG A 238 13.83 15.15 6.35
CA ARG A 238 12.89 15.28 5.23
C ARG A 238 11.52 15.79 5.70
N ILE A 239 10.98 15.23 6.78
CA ILE A 239 9.71 15.66 7.39
C ILE A 239 9.81 17.12 7.83
N LYS A 240 10.90 17.49 8.51
CA LYS A 240 11.14 18.87 8.95
C LYS A 240 11.13 19.85 7.78
N LYS A 241 11.93 19.58 6.73
CA LYS A 241 12.00 20.44 5.54
C LYS A 241 10.64 20.56 4.85
N ALA A 242 9.98 19.44 4.57
CA ALA A 242 8.68 19.43 3.90
C ALA A 242 7.59 20.17 4.71
N THR A 243 7.59 20.00 6.03
CA THR A 243 6.60 20.65 6.92
C THR A 243 6.86 22.15 7.04
N GLU A 244 8.12 22.55 7.19
CA GLU A 244 8.53 23.96 7.21
C GLU A 244 8.15 24.67 5.89
N GLU A 245 8.50 24.09 4.74
CA GLU A 245 8.17 24.64 3.42
C GLU A 245 6.66 24.82 3.24
N LYS A 246 5.87 23.79 3.57
CA LYS A 246 4.40 23.81 3.48
C LYS A 246 3.79 24.91 4.33
N ILE A 247 4.26 25.07 5.58
CA ILE A 247 3.71 26.08 6.50
C ILE A 247 4.22 27.48 6.17
N ILE A 248 5.47 27.64 5.71
CA ILE A 248 6.03 28.93 5.30
C ILE A 248 5.27 29.52 4.11
N ILE A 249 4.91 28.70 3.11
CA ILE A 249 4.09 29.13 1.97
C ILE A 249 2.75 29.72 2.48
N LYS A 250 2.04 28.96 3.34
CA LYS A 250 0.77 29.39 3.92
C LYS A 250 0.92 30.62 4.85
N ARG A 251 2.01 30.68 5.62
CA ARG A 251 2.38 31.82 6.48
C ARG A 251 2.55 33.08 5.65
N ASN A 252 3.28 33.02 4.54
CA ASN A 252 3.59 34.20 3.73
C ASN A 252 2.32 34.87 3.20
N GLU A 253 1.33 34.08 2.80
CA GLU A 253 0.02 34.59 2.39
C GLU A 253 -0.76 35.21 3.56
N GLN A 254 -0.81 34.52 4.70
CA GLN A 254 -1.51 35.00 5.90
C GLN A 254 -0.87 36.26 6.49
N ARG A 255 0.46 36.33 6.51
CA ARG A 255 1.23 37.48 6.99
C ARG A 255 0.98 38.71 6.11
N LYS A 256 0.93 38.55 4.78
CA LYS A 256 0.56 39.66 3.87
C LYS A 256 -0.83 40.22 4.16
N LYS A 257 -1.82 39.34 4.40
CA LYS A 257 -3.20 39.76 4.76
C LYS A 257 -3.24 40.47 6.12
N ALA A 258 -2.56 39.92 7.13
CA ALA A 258 -2.48 40.51 8.47
C ALA A 258 -1.77 41.88 8.45
N GLN A 259 -0.65 42.00 7.71
CA GLN A 259 0.08 43.25 7.56
C GLN A 259 -0.80 44.34 6.93
N LYS A 260 -1.56 44.00 5.88
CA LYS A 260 -2.47 44.93 5.21
C LYS A 260 -3.53 45.48 6.19
N GLN A 261 -4.16 44.61 6.96
CA GLN A 261 -5.17 45.01 7.96
C GLN A 261 -4.58 45.85 9.10
N LEU A 262 -3.36 45.52 9.55
CA LEU A 262 -2.67 46.29 10.59
C LEU A 262 -2.23 47.67 10.08
N ASN A 263 -1.78 47.77 8.82
CA ASN A 263 -1.45 49.03 8.17
C ASN A 263 -2.68 49.95 8.07
N GLU A 264 -3.81 49.44 7.61
CA GLU A 264 -5.07 50.21 7.51
C GLU A 264 -5.54 50.74 8.88
N ARG A 265 -5.33 49.98 9.96
CA ARG A 265 -5.64 50.41 11.33
C ARG A 265 -4.66 51.47 11.84
N ARG A 266 -3.39 51.38 11.47
CA ARG A 266 -2.35 52.36 11.80
C ARG A 266 -2.60 53.69 11.09
N GLU A 267 -2.89 53.67 9.80
CA GLU A 267 -3.21 54.87 9.00
C GLU A 267 -4.44 55.63 9.52
N LYS A 268 -5.41 54.92 10.09
CA LYS A 268 -6.61 55.50 10.72
C LYS A 268 -6.38 55.99 12.16
N GLY A 269 -5.15 55.97 12.67
CA GLY A 269 -4.81 56.37 14.05
C GLY A 269 -5.33 55.42 15.14
N ARG A 270 -5.79 54.22 14.77
CA ARG A 270 -6.42 53.25 15.69
C ARG A 270 -5.43 52.21 16.25
N LEU A 271 -4.14 52.32 15.92
CA LEU A 271 -3.08 51.40 16.34
C LEU A 271 -1.74 52.13 16.43
N THR A 272 -1.04 52.03 17.56
CA THR A 272 0.32 52.58 17.75
C THR A 272 1.38 51.69 17.11
N GLU A 273 2.55 52.25 16.79
CA GLU A 273 3.67 51.51 16.19
C GLU A 273 4.16 50.37 17.09
N ASP A 274 4.19 50.56 18.41
CA ASP A 274 4.55 49.51 19.36
C ASP A 274 3.58 48.33 19.32
N LYS A 275 2.27 48.60 19.29
CA LYS A 275 1.23 47.55 19.20
C LYS A 275 1.20 46.87 17.83
N TYR A 276 1.65 47.56 16.78
CA TYR A 276 1.80 47.00 15.44
C TYR A 276 2.92 45.94 15.42
N ASN A 277 4.10 46.31 15.92
CA ASN A 277 5.26 45.43 15.98
C ASN A 277 5.03 44.25 16.92
N GLU A 278 4.37 44.47 18.06
CA GLU A 278 3.99 43.41 19.00
C GLU A 278 3.08 42.36 18.34
N LYS A 279 2.08 42.78 17.56
CA LYS A 279 1.15 41.87 16.86
C LYS A 279 1.82 41.06 15.77
N LEU A 280 2.75 41.63 15.01
CA LEU A 280 3.51 40.90 14.01
C LEU A 280 4.46 39.87 14.64
N LYS A 281 5.13 40.26 15.74
CA LYS A 281 5.99 39.34 16.51
C LYS A 281 5.20 38.18 17.11
N SER A 282 4.02 38.47 17.67
CA SER A 282 3.08 37.46 18.17
C SER A 282 2.65 36.48 17.05
N PHE A 283 2.33 36.98 15.86
CA PHE A 283 2.00 36.15 14.70
C PHE A 283 3.14 35.21 14.30
N ASP A 284 4.38 35.69 14.31
CA ASP A 284 5.56 34.91 13.95
C ASP A 284 5.86 33.82 15.01
N LEU A 285 5.74 34.14 16.30
CA LEU A 285 5.88 33.17 17.40
C LEU A 285 4.81 32.06 17.35
N ILE A 286 3.55 32.43 17.12
CA ILE A 286 2.45 31.46 16.96
C ILE A 286 2.73 30.52 15.78
N THR A 287 3.26 31.05 14.68
CA THR A 287 3.57 30.24 13.50
C THR A 287 4.72 29.27 13.77
N GLN A 288 5.78 29.71 14.45
CA GLN A 288 6.88 28.82 14.86
C GLN A 288 6.39 27.70 15.77
N SER A 289 5.52 28.00 16.75
CA SER A 289 4.92 26.97 17.61
C SER A 289 4.09 25.98 16.79
N LYS A 290 3.30 26.44 15.80
CA LYS A 290 2.55 25.57 14.89
C LYS A 290 3.46 24.66 14.07
N ILE A 291 4.56 25.19 13.52
CA ILE A 291 5.56 24.41 12.77
C ILE A 291 6.12 23.30 13.66
N GLN A 292 6.57 23.64 14.86
CA GLN A 292 7.16 22.67 15.79
C GLN A 292 6.17 21.57 16.18
N ASN A 293 4.91 21.93 16.45
CA ASN A 293 3.86 20.99 16.79
C ASN A 293 3.54 20.04 15.62
N GLU A 294 3.46 20.57 14.40
CA GLU A 294 3.16 19.77 13.21
C GLU A 294 4.32 18.81 12.87
N ILE A 295 5.58 19.28 12.94
CA ILE A 295 6.76 18.44 12.77
C ILE A 295 6.73 17.29 13.78
N SER A 296 6.45 17.59 15.06
CA SER A 296 6.42 16.58 16.11
C SER A 296 5.35 15.51 15.84
N LYS A 297 4.17 15.91 15.36
CA LYS A 297 3.08 15.00 14.97
C LYS A 297 3.45 14.13 13.76
N GLU A 298 4.04 14.71 12.72
CA GLU A 298 4.43 13.95 11.52
C GLU A 298 5.59 12.99 11.80
N ILE A 299 6.53 13.38 12.66
CA ILE A 299 7.57 12.49 13.18
C ILE A 299 6.94 11.34 13.95
N GLU A 300 6.01 11.61 14.88
CA GLU A 300 5.34 10.56 15.67
C GLU A 300 4.57 9.57 14.78
N LYS A 301 3.87 10.07 13.76
CA LYS A 301 3.19 9.21 12.77
C LYS A 301 4.15 8.33 11.98
N SER A 302 5.41 8.75 11.80
CA SER A 302 6.37 8.03 10.97
C SER A 302 7.03 6.84 11.67
N TYR A 303 6.86 6.68 12.99
CA TYR A 303 7.36 5.50 13.70
C TYR A 303 6.50 4.27 13.43
N LEU A 304 7.07 3.29 12.74
CA LEU A 304 6.38 2.01 12.49
C LEU A 304 6.38 1.10 13.72
N PHE A 305 7.40 1.17 14.58
CA PHE A 305 7.63 0.20 15.68
C PHE A 305 7.56 -1.26 15.18
N SER A 306 8.12 -1.52 13.99
CA SER A 306 8.13 -2.86 13.39
C SER A 306 8.76 -3.88 14.33
N PHE A 307 8.18 -5.07 14.37
CA PHE A 307 8.79 -6.23 15.02
C PHE A 307 9.41 -7.17 13.98
N ASN A 308 9.44 -6.77 12.71
CA ASN A 308 10.18 -7.49 11.68
C ASN A 308 11.67 -7.20 11.85
N PHE A 309 12.42 -8.25 12.10
CA PHE A 309 13.85 -8.20 12.23
C PHE A 309 14.58 -7.67 11.01
N GLN A 310 14.12 -8.07 9.82
CA GLN A 310 14.78 -7.72 8.56
C GLN A 310 14.79 -6.20 8.34
N THR A 311 13.88 -5.46 8.99
CA THR A 311 13.85 -4.01 8.98
C THR A 311 15.06 -3.38 9.69
N TYR A 312 15.66 -4.06 10.67
CA TYR A 312 16.68 -3.46 11.55
C TYR A 312 18.05 -4.09 11.42
N LYS A 313 18.15 -5.36 11.03
CA LYS A 313 19.46 -5.99 10.86
C LYS A 313 20.15 -5.38 9.64
N SER A 314 21.45 -5.10 9.77
CA SER A 314 22.27 -4.88 8.60
C SER A 314 22.33 -6.15 7.76
N ASP A 315 22.65 -5.91 6.51
CA ASP A 315 22.76 -6.91 5.46
C ASP A 315 24.19 -7.48 5.36
N LEU A 316 25.09 -7.02 6.24
CA LEU A 316 26.48 -7.46 6.34
C LEU A 316 26.58 -8.89 6.88
N THR A 317 27.51 -9.66 6.30
CA THR A 317 27.92 -10.97 6.79
C THR A 317 28.80 -10.85 8.05
N ASP A 318 28.94 -11.95 8.79
CA ASP A 318 29.81 -12.01 9.97
C ASP A 318 31.28 -11.68 9.63
N ASP A 319 31.75 -12.08 8.44
CA ASP A 319 33.10 -11.77 7.95
C ASP A 319 33.25 -10.27 7.66
N GLN A 320 32.27 -9.65 7.01
CA GLN A 320 32.24 -8.20 6.78
C GLN A 320 32.21 -7.42 8.11
N ILE A 321 31.43 -7.88 9.09
CA ILE A 321 31.38 -7.28 10.43
C ILE A 321 32.73 -7.40 11.14
N LYS A 322 33.43 -8.53 10.98
CA LYS A 322 34.77 -8.72 11.54
C LYS A 322 35.79 -7.79 10.88
N GLU A 323 35.76 -7.68 9.55
CA GLU A 323 36.62 -6.78 8.80
C GLU A 323 36.38 -5.31 9.17
N TRP A 324 35.11 -4.92 9.31
CA TRP A 324 34.71 -3.59 9.79
C TRP A 324 35.37 -3.24 11.12
N LYS A 325 35.30 -4.16 12.09
CA LYS A 325 35.88 -4.00 13.43
C LYS A 325 37.42 -3.87 13.36
N GLU A 326 38.07 -4.59 12.46
CA GLU A 326 39.52 -4.49 12.27
C GLU A 326 39.94 -3.18 11.59
N VAL A 327 39.21 -2.68 10.58
CA VAL A 327 39.51 -1.39 9.92
C VAL A 327 39.42 -0.23 10.92
N LEU A 328 38.45 -0.28 11.83
CA LEU A 328 38.21 0.77 12.83
C LEU A 328 39.02 0.59 14.12
N LYS A 329 39.86 -0.46 14.20
CA LYS A 329 40.69 -0.76 15.37
C LYS A 329 41.62 0.41 15.70
N GLY A 330 41.70 0.74 16.99
CA GLY A 330 42.51 1.84 17.49
C GLY A 330 41.88 3.24 17.35
N ILE A 331 40.73 3.37 16.68
CA ILE A 331 39.95 4.62 16.69
C ILE A 331 39.12 4.67 17.97
N LYS A 332 39.25 5.75 18.75
CA LYS A 332 38.45 5.95 19.96
C LYS A 332 37.03 6.38 19.57
N PRO A 333 35.99 5.57 19.83
CA PRO A 333 34.64 5.86 19.39
C PRO A 333 33.98 6.96 20.22
N GLU A 334 33.13 7.77 19.57
CA GLU A 334 32.29 8.76 20.26
C GLU A 334 30.91 8.18 20.64
N ASN A 335 30.85 7.49 21.78
CA ASN A 335 29.67 6.72 22.19
C ASN A 335 28.62 7.51 23.00
N ASN A 336 28.91 8.75 23.39
CA ASN A 336 28.06 9.52 24.33
C ASN A 336 26.85 10.21 23.67
N LEU A 337 26.55 9.88 22.41
CA LEU A 337 25.55 10.57 21.59
C LEU A 337 24.54 9.58 21.04
N GLY A 338 23.25 9.95 21.09
CA GLY A 338 22.19 9.25 20.37
C GLY A 338 22.34 9.42 18.85
N LEU A 339 21.67 8.57 18.08
CA LEU A 339 21.81 8.49 16.62
C LEU A 339 21.56 9.84 15.92
N ASP A 340 20.54 10.59 16.33
CA ASP A 340 20.23 11.91 15.76
C ASP A 340 21.43 12.87 15.89
N LYS A 341 22.06 12.92 17.08
CA LYS A 341 23.23 13.79 17.32
C LYS A 341 24.46 13.31 16.56
N LYS A 342 24.64 11.99 16.43
CA LYS A 342 25.72 11.39 15.63
C LYS A 342 25.57 11.78 14.15
N TYR A 343 24.36 11.64 13.60
CA TYR A 343 24.05 12.04 12.22
C TYR A 343 24.27 13.54 11.99
N GLU A 344 23.79 14.40 12.90
CA GLU A 344 24.01 15.85 12.80
C GLU A 344 25.49 16.23 12.72
N LYS A 345 26.34 15.61 13.54
CA LYS A 345 27.80 15.82 13.49
C LYS A 345 28.43 15.28 12.21
N LEU A 346 27.97 14.14 11.70
CA LEU A 346 28.52 13.53 10.49
C LEU A 346 28.36 14.42 9.25
N LYS A 347 27.29 15.21 9.16
CA LYS A 347 27.03 16.09 8.01
C LYS A 347 28.14 17.10 7.73
N THR A 348 28.87 17.52 8.76
CA THR A 348 29.94 18.53 8.65
C THR A 348 31.28 17.99 9.13
N ALA A 349 31.40 16.67 9.34
CA ALA A 349 32.61 16.07 9.85
C ALA A 349 33.69 15.98 8.76
N ASP A 350 34.93 16.27 9.14
CA ASP A 350 36.09 15.83 8.37
C ASP A 350 36.30 14.31 8.53
N VAL A 351 37.22 13.74 7.75
CA VAL A 351 37.51 12.29 7.76
C VAL A 351 37.78 11.77 9.18
N ASN A 352 38.61 12.49 9.96
CA ASN A 352 38.99 12.06 11.30
C ASN A 352 37.81 12.01 12.28
N ASN A 353 36.95 13.03 12.27
CA ASN A 353 35.79 13.06 13.14
C ASN A 353 34.70 12.10 12.67
N ALA A 354 34.53 11.93 11.35
CA ALA A 354 33.60 10.96 10.81
C ALA A 354 33.97 9.53 11.23
N LEU A 355 35.26 9.16 11.11
CA LEU A 355 35.75 7.85 11.55
C LEU A 355 35.54 7.59 13.05
N LYS A 356 35.68 8.61 13.92
CA LYS A 356 35.38 8.46 15.37
C LYS A 356 33.91 8.20 15.65
N ILE A 357 33.01 8.81 14.89
CA ILE A 357 31.57 8.60 15.02
C ILE A 357 31.18 7.22 14.48
N ILE A 358 31.68 6.86 13.29
CA ILE A 358 31.45 5.56 12.64
C ILE A 358 32.03 4.41 13.47
N ALA A 359 33.16 4.60 14.14
CA ALA A 359 33.70 3.62 15.11
C ALA A 359 32.75 3.35 16.29
N GLY A 360 31.83 4.27 16.58
CA GLY A 360 30.78 4.11 17.58
C GLY A 360 29.46 3.56 17.04
N PHE A 361 29.40 3.15 15.77
CA PHE A 361 28.24 2.49 15.17
C PHE A 361 28.32 0.96 15.36
N ASN A 362 27.17 0.33 15.51
CA ASN A 362 27.01 -1.11 15.49
C ASN A 362 26.82 -1.58 14.03
N PRO A 363 27.76 -2.36 13.47
CA PRO A 363 27.67 -2.85 12.11
C PRO A 363 26.55 -3.86 11.86
N GLU A 364 25.91 -4.38 12.92
CA GLU A 364 24.71 -5.23 12.81
C GLU A 364 23.42 -4.41 12.68
N TYR A 365 23.47 -3.09 12.88
CA TYR A 365 22.29 -2.21 12.81
C TYR A 365 22.18 -1.55 11.42
N GLY A 366 21.15 -1.91 10.67
CA GLY A 366 20.97 -1.48 9.27
C GLY A 366 20.94 0.03 9.09
N ILE A 367 20.21 0.75 9.95
CA ILE A 367 20.11 2.23 9.86
C ILE A 367 21.48 2.90 10.01
N GLU A 368 22.31 2.43 10.95
CA GLU A 368 23.67 2.97 11.15
C GLU A 368 24.59 2.66 9.95
N MET A 369 24.45 1.47 9.35
CA MET A 369 25.18 1.13 8.12
C MET A 369 24.74 1.96 6.93
N ASP A 370 23.44 2.23 6.77
CA ASP A 370 22.92 3.08 5.70
C ASP A 370 23.34 4.54 5.85
N ILE A 371 23.37 5.07 7.08
CA ILE A 371 23.92 6.40 7.34
C ILE A 371 25.40 6.42 6.98
N THR A 372 26.13 5.37 7.34
CA THR A 372 27.57 5.31 7.05
C THR A 372 27.84 5.24 5.55
N ARG A 373 27.08 4.45 4.78
CA ARG A 373 27.14 4.44 3.31
C ARG A 373 26.97 5.84 2.73
N ASP A 374 25.94 6.57 3.16
CA ASP A 374 25.67 7.92 2.65
C ASP A 374 26.80 8.92 2.98
N VAL A 375 27.37 8.83 4.19
CA VAL A 375 28.44 9.73 4.62
C VAL A 375 29.78 9.39 3.96
N LEU A 376 30.18 8.12 3.94
CA LEU A 376 31.46 7.70 3.37
C LEU A 376 31.57 8.09 1.91
N ASN A 377 30.49 8.00 1.12
CA ASN A 377 30.48 8.41 -0.28
C ASN A 377 30.71 9.92 -0.51
N LYS A 378 30.52 10.76 0.52
CA LYS A 378 30.70 12.22 0.46
C LYS A 378 32.07 12.69 0.95
N LEU A 379 32.83 11.80 1.61
CA LEU A 379 34.16 12.11 2.12
C LEU A 379 35.24 11.90 1.03
N PRO A 380 36.42 12.51 1.19
CA PRO A 380 37.57 12.25 0.31
C PRO A 380 37.90 10.76 0.24
N GLN A 381 37.91 10.21 -0.97
CA GLN A 381 38.07 8.77 -1.20
C GLN A 381 39.53 8.33 -1.22
N GLU A 382 40.48 9.23 -1.00
CA GLU A 382 41.92 8.93 -0.99
C GLU A 382 42.35 8.23 0.31
N ASP A 383 41.59 8.38 1.40
CA ASP A 383 41.85 7.76 2.70
C ASP A 383 41.65 6.23 2.66
N GLU A 384 42.66 5.47 3.10
CA GLU A 384 42.69 4.02 3.02
C GLU A 384 41.58 3.35 3.85
N LYS A 385 41.21 3.93 5.01
CA LYS A 385 40.15 3.37 5.87
C LYS A 385 38.78 3.60 5.25
N ILE A 386 38.56 4.76 4.66
CA ILE A 386 37.31 5.08 3.94
C ILE A 386 37.08 4.08 2.79
N LYS A 387 38.11 3.81 1.98
CA LYS A 387 38.04 2.82 0.88
C LYS A 387 37.65 1.43 1.39
N LYS A 388 38.34 0.93 2.41
CA LYS A 388 38.08 -0.40 3.00
C LYS A 388 36.67 -0.51 3.56
N LEU A 389 36.17 0.52 4.25
CA LEU A 389 34.80 0.53 4.76
C LEU A 389 33.75 0.50 3.63
N LEU A 390 33.99 1.20 2.52
CA LEU A 390 33.11 1.15 1.35
C LEU A 390 33.14 -0.21 0.64
N GLU A 391 34.27 -0.92 0.63
CA GLU A 391 34.36 -2.28 0.11
C GLU A 391 33.52 -3.25 0.95
N ILE A 392 33.62 -3.16 2.28
CA ILE A 392 32.85 -3.97 3.22
C ILE A 392 31.34 -3.76 3.02
N LEU A 393 30.88 -2.52 2.77
CA LEU A 393 29.45 -2.19 2.72
C LEU A 393 28.69 -2.64 1.46
N LYS A 394 29.37 -3.26 0.47
CA LYS A 394 28.79 -3.61 -0.84
C LYS A 394 27.94 -4.90 -0.90
N GLY A 395 27.68 -5.63 0.20
CA GLY A 395 26.98 -6.94 0.14
C GLY A 395 25.78 -7.12 1.09
N GLY A 396 24.60 -7.54 0.55
CA GLY A 396 23.44 -7.97 1.37
C GLY A 396 21.98 -7.99 0.81
N HIS A 397 21.74 -8.10 -0.51
CA HIS A 397 20.38 -8.26 -1.09
C HIS A 397 20.07 -9.75 -1.44
N LYS A 398 18.79 -10.23 -1.42
CA LYS A 398 18.40 -11.63 -1.83
C LYS A 398 19.07 -12.02 -3.14
N TYR A 399 19.11 -11.06 -4.05
CA TYR A 399 19.96 -11.06 -5.22
C TYR A 399 20.79 -9.78 -5.20
N PRO A 400 22.06 -9.81 -5.60
CA PRO A 400 22.91 -8.62 -5.60
C PRO A 400 22.21 -7.48 -6.34
N ARG A 401 22.32 -6.27 -5.78
CA ARG A 401 21.94 -5.07 -6.50
C ARG A 401 23.07 -4.72 -7.44
N VAL A 402 22.75 -4.69 -8.72
CA VAL A 402 23.72 -4.38 -9.77
C VAL A 402 23.32 -3.09 -10.46
N SER A 403 24.33 -2.35 -10.90
CA SER A 403 24.15 -1.19 -11.76
C SER A 403 23.61 -1.65 -13.11
N LEU A 404 22.60 -0.95 -13.66
CA LEU A 404 22.12 -1.26 -15.01
C LEU A 404 23.17 -0.95 -16.08
N GLU A 405 24.16 -0.10 -15.79
CA GLU A 405 25.25 0.26 -16.71
C GLU A 405 25.91 -0.95 -17.38
N ASP A 406 26.15 -2.01 -16.61
CA ASP A 406 26.85 -3.21 -17.09
C ASP A 406 25.98 -4.12 -17.97
N TYR A 407 24.66 -3.87 -18.03
CA TYR A 407 23.69 -4.76 -18.69
C TYR A 407 22.87 -4.09 -19.79
N ILE A 408 22.88 -2.76 -19.89
CA ILE A 408 22.16 -2.01 -20.92
C ILE A 408 23.12 -1.49 -21.98
N ILE A 409 22.71 -1.61 -23.24
CA ILE A 409 23.47 -1.13 -24.40
C ILE A 409 22.61 -0.08 -25.09
N PRO A 410 22.92 1.22 -24.90
CA PRO A 410 22.20 2.31 -25.57
C PRO A 410 22.24 2.16 -27.09
N ILE A 411 21.15 2.52 -27.74
CA ILE A 411 21.09 2.63 -29.20
C ILE A 411 21.19 4.11 -29.52
N GLU A 412 22.25 4.50 -30.23
CA GLU A 412 22.50 5.89 -30.62
C GLU A 412 22.16 6.14 -32.09
N GLU A 413 22.19 5.08 -32.91
CA GLU A 413 21.96 5.16 -34.34
C GLU A 413 20.53 5.56 -34.66
N LYS A 414 20.39 6.66 -35.39
CA LYS A 414 19.12 7.15 -35.93
C LYS A 414 19.20 7.17 -37.44
N ILE A 415 18.09 6.85 -38.07
CA ILE A 415 17.88 7.10 -39.49
C ILE A 415 17.00 8.33 -39.68
N LYS A 416 17.12 8.94 -40.85
CA LYS A 416 16.17 9.94 -41.31
C LYS A 416 15.25 9.27 -42.34
N PRO A 417 14.00 8.90 -42.00
CA PRO A 417 13.17 8.08 -42.88
C PRO A 417 12.89 8.72 -44.25
N SER A 418 12.96 10.06 -44.37
CA SER A 418 12.89 10.77 -45.66
C SER A 418 13.97 10.37 -46.68
N GLU A 419 15.09 9.79 -46.24
CA GLU A 419 16.13 9.24 -47.12
C GLU A 419 15.71 7.91 -47.76
N TYR A 420 14.60 7.32 -47.30
CA TYR A 420 14.00 6.09 -47.80
C TYR A 420 12.52 6.33 -48.18
N PRO A 421 12.24 7.16 -49.19
CA PRO A 421 10.91 7.73 -49.44
C PRO A 421 9.82 6.69 -49.71
N ASP A 422 10.19 5.57 -50.33
CA ASP A 422 9.27 4.51 -50.74
C ASP A 422 8.99 3.46 -49.65
N ILE A 423 9.73 3.49 -48.54
CA ILE A 423 9.57 2.54 -47.44
C ILE A 423 8.40 2.96 -46.55
N ASN A 424 7.51 2.03 -46.24
CA ASN A 424 6.49 2.20 -45.21
C ASN A 424 7.09 1.88 -43.84
N PHE A 425 7.14 2.88 -42.98
CA PHE A 425 7.62 2.74 -41.61
C PHE A 425 6.47 2.53 -40.63
N VAL A 426 6.69 1.65 -39.65
CA VAL A 426 5.78 1.47 -38.51
C VAL A 426 6.30 2.31 -37.36
N ILE A 427 5.61 3.40 -37.05
CA ILE A 427 6.00 4.31 -35.96
C ILE A 427 5.44 3.78 -34.65
N LEU A 428 6.34 3.51 -33.70
CA LEU A 428 6.03 3.06 -32.35
C LEU A 428 5.92 4.24 -31.39
N GLY A 429 5.19 4.04 -30.28
CA GLY A 429 5.10 4.95 -29.14
C GLY A 429 5.22 4.20 -27.82
N VAL A 430 5.36 4.92 -26.70
CA VAL A 430 5.40 4.33 -25.34
C VAL A 430 4.30 4.91 -24.47
N ALA A 431 3.44 4.04 -23.95
CA ALA A 431 2.41 4.34 -22.96
C ALA A 431 2.81 3.84 -21.56
N ASN A 432 2.27 4.47 -20.52
CA ASN A 432 2.59 4.15 -19.13
C ASN A 432 2.12 2.73 -18.73
N ASP A 433 0.89 2.40 -19.11
CA ASP A 433 0.19 1.15 -18.79
C ASP A 433 0.57 0.02 -19.77
N LYS A 434 0.56 0.30 -21.07
CA LYS A 434 0.73 -0.71 -22.13
C LYS A 434 2.17 -0.92 -22.59
N GLY A 435 3.10 -0.02 -22.26
CA GLY A 435 4.45 -0.08 -22.82
C GLY A 435 4.45 0.33 -24.31
N ILE A 436 5.10 -0.46 -25.17
CA ILE A 436 5.22 -0.11 -26.60
C ILE A 436 3.93 -0.43 -27.36
N PHE A 437 3.46 0.51 -28.18
CA PHE A 437 2.30 0.34 -29.07
C PHE A 437 2.58 0.90 -30.46
N VAL A 438 1.81 0.45 -31.46
CA VAL A 438 1.84 1.02 -32.81
C VAL A 438 1.08 2.34 -32.80
N ASN A 439 1.78 3.45 -33.05
CA ASN A 439 1.19 4.78 -33.09
C ASN A 439 0.56 5.05 -34.46
N GLU A 440 1.32 4.88 -35.53
CA GLU A 440 0.86 5.10 -36.90
C GLU A 440 1.77 4.39 -37.93
N LYS A 441 1.34 4.35 -39.18
CA LYS A 441 2.15 3.87 -40.32
C LYS A 441 2.24 4.98 -41.36
N LYS A 442 3.45 5.30 -41.82
CA LYS A 442 3.71 6.41 -42.75
C LYS A 442 4.81 6.04 -43.75
N LYS A 443 4.78 6.63 -44.95
CA LYS A 443 5.90 6.53 -45.88
C LYS A 443 7.07 7.39 -45.42
N GLY A 444 8.30 6.98 -45.75
CA GLY A 444 9.52 7.70 -45.40
C GLY A 444 9.48 9.17 -45.81
N GLN A 445 8.94 9.48 -47.00
CA GLN A 445 8.81 10.84 -47.53
C GLN A 445 7.97 11.79 -46.64
N GLU A 446 7.12 11.25 -45.76
CA GLU A 446 6.25 12.02 -44.85
C GLU A 446 6.95 12.31 -43.50
N ILE A 447 8.18 11.82 -43.28
CA ILE A 447 8.85 11.84 -41.99
C ILE A 447 10.23 12.52 -42.12
N ASN A 448 10.30 13.79 -41.76
CA ASN A 448 11.51 14.61 -41.90
C ASN A 448 12.44 14.64 -40.68
N GLN A 449 12.00 14.11 -39.53
CA GLN A 449 12.77 14.08 -38.29
C GLN A 449 13.51 12.74 -38.12
N ASN A 450 14.54 12.72 -37.28
CA ASN A 450 15.33 11.51 -37.02
C ASN A 450 14.61 10.54 -36.08
N TYR A 451 14.68 9.26 -36.39
CA TYR A 451 14.08 8.17 -35.62
C TYR A 451 15.11 7.08 -35.33
N TYR A 452 14.94 6.39 -34.20
CA TYR A 452 15.67 5.16 -33.92
C TYR A 452 15.02 3.99 -34.66
N ILE A 453 15.82 3.06 -35.18
CA ILE A 453 15.34 1.72 -35.57
C ILE A 453 15.25 0.88 -34.29
N VAL A 454 14.08 0.31 -34.01
CA VAL A 454 13.84 -0.44 -32.78
C VAL A 454 13.60 -1.90 -33.12
N LYS A 455 14.53 -2.81 -32.81
CA LYS A 455 14.31 -4.23 -33.08
C LYS A 455 13.44 -4.88 -31.99
N LYS A 456 12.91 -6.07 -32.27
CA LYS A 456 12.28 -6.90 -31.23
C LYS A 456 13.29 -7.13 -30.09
N GLY A 457 12.83 -7.02 -28.85
CA GLY A 457 13.65 -7.13 -27.64
C GLY A 457 14.33 -5.82 -27.19
N TYR A 458 14.16 -4.72 -27.93
CA TYR A 458 14.67 -3.41 -27.51
C TYR A 458 13.71 -2.74 -26.54
N PHE A 459 14.25 -1.94 -25.63
CA PHE A 459 13.48 -1.09 -24.74
C PHE A 459 13.38 0.32 -25.30
N CYS A 460 12.23 0.95 -25.06
CA CYS A 460 12.02 2.37 -25.34
C CYS A 460 11.33 3.04 -24.16
N TYR A 461 11.73 4.27 -23.82
CA TYR A 461 11.10 5.00 -22.73
C TYR A 461 11.12 6.51 -22.93
N ASN A 462 10.12 7.18 -22.34
CA ASN A 462 10.05 8.63 -22.33
C ASN A 462 10.87 9.16 -21.14
N PRO A 463 11.95 9.93 -21.38
CA PRO A 463 12.83 10.41 -20.31
C PRO A 463 12.12 11.29 -19.28
N TYR A 464 10.97 11.86 -19.60
CA TYR A 464 10.23 12.72 -18.68
C TYR A 464 9.20 11.98 -17.82
N ARG A 465 8.97 10.69 -18.07
CA ARG A 465 7.83 9.94 -17.50
C ARG A 465 8.16 8.49 -17.10
N VAL A 466 9.44 8.13 -16.99
CA VAL A 466 9.84 6.78 -16.57
C VAL A 466 9.29 6.44 -15.17
N ASN A 467 9.32 7.43 -14.27
CA ASN A 467 8.84 7.32 -12.90
C ASN A 467 7.33 7.05 -12.75
N VAL A 468 6.55 7.26 -13.82
CA VAL A 468 5.12 6.90 -13.91
C VAL A 468 4.89 5.74 -14.87
N GLY A 469 5.94 4.97 -15.18
CA GLY A 469 5.86 3.74 -15.95
C GLY A 469 6.02 3.88 -17.46
N SER A 470 6.41 5.04 -18.00
CA SER A 470 6.57 5.27 -19.45
C SER A 470 7.85 4.62 -20.02
N ILE A 471 7.96 3.30 -19.89
CA ILE A 471 9.01 2.42 -20.41
C ILE A 471 8.38 1.13 -20.94
N GLY A 472 8.86 0.64 -22.07
CA GLY A 472 8.29 -0.50 -22.78
C GLY A 472 9.35 -1.41 -23.38
N LEU A 473 9.06 -2.71 -23.40
CA LEU A 473 9.81 -3.72 -24.15
C LEU A 473 9.13 -3.92 -25.51
N ASN A 474 9.91 -3.89 -26.60
CA ASN A 474 9.39 -4.07 -27.93
C ASN A 474 9.19 -5.55 -28.26
N GLU A 475 7.94 -5.98 -28.36
CA GLU A 475 7.59 -7.35 -28.74
C GLU A 475 7.20 -7.49 -30.22
N TYR A 476 7.04 -6.36 -30.91
CA TYR A 476 6.74 -6.32 -32.33
C TYR A 476 7.96 -6.67 -33.18
N ASP A 477 7.67 -7.28 -34.33
CA ASP A 477 8.64 -7.74 -35.31
C ASP A 477 8.24 -7.29 -36.71
N PHE A 478 7.84 -6.03 -36.85
CA PHE A 478 7.53 -5.45 -38.14
C PHE A 478 8.82 -5.03 -38.86
N GLU A 479 8.82 -5.17 -40.18
CA GLU A 479 9.83 -4.53 -41.00
C GLU A 479 9.75 -3.00 -40.85
N ASN A 480 10.91 -2.34 -40.78
CA ASN A 480 11.03 -0.88 -40.75
C ASN A 480 10.28 -0.21 -39.56
N GLN A 481 10.32 -0.84 -38.38
CA GLN A 481 9.74 -0.25 -37.18
C GLN A 481 10.69 0.75 -36.51
N ILE A 482 10.16 1.93 -36.19
CA ILE A 482 10.93 3.08 -35.74
C ILE A 482 10.28 3.79 -34.55
N ILE A 483 11.07 4.49 -33.73
CA ILE A 483 10.55 5.35 -32.66
C ILE A 483 11.20 6.73 -32.67
N SER A 484 10.42 7.75 -32.31
CA SER A 484 10.85 9.15 -32.34
C SER A 484 12.13 9.36 -31.53
N GLY A 485 13.02 10.23 -32.02
CA GLY A 485 14.26 10.59 -31.34
C GLY A 485 14.09 11.31 -29.98
N ALA A 486 12.85 11.59 -29.56
CA ALA A 486 12.50 12.11 -28.23
C ALA A 486 12.47 11.03 -27.13
N TYR A 487 12.43 9.76 -27.52
CA TYR A 487 12.57 8.62 -26.60
C TYR A 487 14.03 8.22 -26.44
N ASN A 488 14.33 7.48 -25.39
CA ASN A 488 15.59 6.77 -25.26
C ASN A 488 15.40 5.30 -25.61
N VAL A 489 16.38 4.72 -26.32
CA VAL A 489 16.34 3.33 -26.79
C VAL A 489 17.58 2.60 -26.30
N PHE A 490 17.41 1.39 -25.79
CA PHE A 490 18.50 0.52 -25.41
C PHE A 490 18.11 -0.95 -25.61
N LYS A 491 19.09 -1.82 -25.72
CA LYS A 491 18.90 -3.28 -25.61
C LYS A 491 19.61 -3.77 -24.35
N VAL A 492 19.35 -5.01 -23.95
CA VAL A 492 20.05 -5.62 -22.82
C VAL A 492 21.02 -6.70 -23.29
N ASP A 493 22.04 -6.98 -22.48
CA ASP A 493 22.84 -8.18 -22.64
C ASP A 493 22.05 -9.42 -22.18
N GLU A 494 21.37 -10.05 -23.14
CA GLU A 494 20.57 -11.27 -22.95
C GLU A 494 21.35 -12.47 -22.39
N LYS A 495 22.69 -12.41 -22.39
CA LYS A 495 23.53 -13.43 -21.74
C LYS A 495 23.51 -13.32 -20.23
N ASN A 496 23.17 -12.16 -19.66
CA ASN A 496 23.25 -11.91 -18.22
C ASN A 496 21.92 -11.45 -17.61
N ILE A 497 21.06 -10.80 -18.39
CA ILE A 497 19.73 -10.37 -17.95
C ILE A 497 18.67 -10.65 -19.02
N LYS A 498 17.53 -11.21 -18.61
CA LYS A 498 16.40 -11.43 -19.51
C LYS A 498 15.57 -10.17 -19.70
N SER A 499 15.32 -9.78 -20.95
CA SER A 499 14.53 -8.59 -21.27
C SER A 499 13.16 -8.62 -20.61
N ARG A 500 12.47 -9.76 -20.63
CA ARG A 500 11.15 -9.90 -19.98
C ARG A 500 11.22 -9.80 -18.46
N TYR A 501 12.30 -10.25 -17.83
CA TYR A 501 12.53 -10.08 -16.40
C TYR A 501 12.72 -8.60 -16.05
N LEU A 502 13.63 -7.93 -16.77
CA LEU A 502 13.90 -6.51 -16.56
C LEU A 502 12.64 -5.65 -16.80
N PHE A 503 11.86 -5.98 -17.84
CA PHE A 503 10.61 -5.31 -18.12
C PHE A 503 9.60 -5.46 -16.98
N ALA A 504 9.47 -6.65 -16.42
CA ALA A 504 8.61 -6.88 -15.27
C ALA A 504 9.06 -6.08 -14.03
N LEU A 505 10.38 -5.97 -13.77
CA LEU A 505 10.91 -5.12 -12.72
C LEU A 505 10.55 -3.64 -12.94
N PHE A 506 10.72 -3.12 -14.14
CA PHE A 506 10.40 -1.72 -14.46
C PHE A 506 8.93 -1.36 -14.28
N LYS A 507 8.04 -2.34 -14.43
CA LYS A 507 6.60 -2.18 -14.20
C LYS A 507 6.19 -2.42 -12.74
N SER A 508 7.10 -2.85 -11.88
CA SER A 508 6.80 -3.07 -10.47
C SER A 508 6.63 -1.75 -9.71
N LYS A 509 5.68 -1.72 -8.78
CA LYS A 509 5.46 -0.56 -7.91
C LYS A 509 6.73 -0.15 -7.15
N LYS A 510 7.46 -1.12 -6.59
CA LYS A 510 8.72 -0.87 -5.89
C LYS A 510 9.77 -0.18 -6.75
N PHE A 511 9.88 -0.53 -8.03
CA PHE A 511 10.79 0.16 -8.94
C PHE A 511 10.35 1.60 -9.20
N LEU A 512 9.06 1.82 -9.43
CA LEU A 512 8.52 3.17 -9.65
C LEU A 512 8.71 4.04 -8.40
N ASP A 513 8.44 3.50 -7.21
CA ASP A 513 8.68 4.17 -5.93
C ASP A 513 10.17 4.49 -5.76
N TYR A 514 11.06 3.52 -6.01
CA TYR A 514 12.51 3.70 -5.99
C TYR A 514 12.97 4.82 -6.93
N VAL A 515 12.48 4.85 -8.16
CA VAL A 515 12.81 5.90 -9.13
C VAL A 515 12.25 7.24 -8.69
N ASN A 516 11.03 7.30 -8.15
CA ASN A 516 10.41 8.52 -7.62
C ASN A 516 11.17 9.07 -6.40
N ASP A 517 11.66 8.22 -5.51
CA ASP A 517 12.46 8.62 -4.35
C ASP A 517 13.77 9.28 -4.77
N LEU A 518 14.47 8.68 -5.74
CA LEU A 518 15.68 9.26 -6.36
C LEU A 518 15.40 10.59 -7.07
N ALA A 519 14.14 10.91 -7.31
CA ALA A 519 13.69 11.96 -8.19
C ALA A 519 13.28 13.27 -7.49
N THR A 520 13.18 13.27 -6.16
CA THR A 520 12.54 14.32 -5.34
C THR A 520 13.20 15.73 -5.34
N GLY A 521 14.01 16.09 -6.34
CA GLY A 521 14.80 17.33 -6.40
C GLY A 521 14.45 18.38 -7.47
N GLY A 522 13.40 18.24 -8.31
CA GLY A 522 13.12 19.24 -9.36
C GLY A 522 11.71 19.21 -9.96
N VAL A 523 11.20 20.38 -10.39
CA VAL A 523 9.85 20.57 -10.98
C VAL A 523 9.70 19.92 -12.38
N ARG A 524 10.81 19.58 -13.05
CA ARG A 524 10.84 18.74 -14.27
C ARG A 524 11.93 17.69 -14.13
N MET A 525 11.55 16.44 -14.36
CA MET A 525 12.39 15.27 -14.20
C MET A 525 12.89 14.80 -15.56
N ASP A 526 14.20 14.81 -15.81
CA ASP A 526 14.78 14.31 -17.06
C ASP A 526 15.64 13.06 -16.76
N PHE A 527 15.04 11.88 -16.92
CA PHE A 527 15.66 10.58 -16.72
C PHE A 527 16.43 10.15 -17.97
N LYS A 528 17.53 10.83 -18.30
CA LYS A 528 18.39 10.42 -19.42
C LYS A 528 18.98 9.02 -19.21
N ILE A 529 19.55 8.44 -20.27
CA ILE A 529 20.14 7.09 -20.22
C ILE A 529 21.22 6.95 -19.12
N ASP A 530 21.96 8.02 -18.81
CA ASP A 530 22.95 8.00 -17.72
C ASP A 530 22.33 7.97 -16.31
N CYS A 531 21.06 8.38 -16.17
CA CYS A 531 20.29 8.10 -14.95
C CYS A 531 19.95 6.62 -14.86
N LEU A 532 19.47 6.04 -15.97
CA LEU A 532 19.12 4.62 -16.05
C LEU A 532 20.33 3.73 -15.72
N LYS A 533 21.51 4.04 -16.28
CA LYS A 533 22.77 3.33 -16.00
C LYS A 533 23.06 3.23 -14.50
N ARG A 534 22.81 4.28 -13.72
CA ARG A 534 23.10 4.35 -12.29
C ARG A 534 22.07 3.66 -11.40
N TRP A 535 20.91 3.29 -11.94
CA TRP A 535 19.89 2.62 -11.15
C TRP A 535 20.30 1.21 -10.80
N GLN A 536 20.02 0.85 -9.55
CA GLN A 536 20.34 -0.45 -9.01
C GLN A 536 19.12 -1.36 -9.03
N ILE A 537 19.29 -2.56 -9.56
CA ILE A 537 18.23 -3.58 -9.60
C ILE A 537 18.68 -4.89 -8.96
N PRO A 538 17.77 -5.64 -8.34
CA PRO A 538 18.07 -7.01 -7.91
C PRO A 538 18.30 -7.91 -9.13
N LEU A 539 19.42 -8.63 -9.19
CA LEU A 539 19.74 -9.51 -10.31
C LEU A 539 19.94 -10.97 -9.87
N PRO A 540 18.89 -11.82 -9.99
CA PRO A 540 19.00 -13.27 -9.79
C PRO A 540 19.84 -13.95 -10.87
N PRO A 541 20.28 -15.21 -10.64
CA PRO A 541 20.78 -16.07 -11.71
C PRO A 541 19.77 -16.23 -12.86
N LEU A 542 20.26 -16.40 -14.09
CA LEU A 542 19.43 -16.47 -15.30
C LEU A 542 18.29 -17.49 -15.25
N GLU A 543 18.55 -18.69 -14.71
CA GLU A 543 17.51 -19.72 -14.60
C GLU A 543 16.36 -19.27 -13.69
N ILE A 544 16.68 -18.59 -12.59
CA ILE A 544 15.69 -18.02 -11.69
C ILE A 544 14.95 -16.85 -12.35
N GLN A 545 15.63 -16.02 -13.15
CA GLN A 545 14.97 -14.97 -13.95
C GLN A 545 13.93 -15.59 -14.89
N LYS A 546 14.26 -16.70 -15.57
CA LYS A 546 13.32 -17.41 -16.46
C LYS A 546 12.11 -17.94 -15.70
N GLU A 547 12.32 -18.60 -14.55
CA GLU A 547 11.23 -19.11 -13.72
C GLU A 547 10.28 -17.99 -13.25
N ILE A 548 10.83 -16.84 -12.85
CA ILE A 548 10.05 -15.66 -12.46
C ILE A 548 9.19 -15.19 -13.64
N VAL A 549 9.79 -15.04 -14.82
CA VAL A 549 9.08 -14.63 -16.04
C VAL A 549 7.97 -15.62 -16.37
N GLU A 550 8.22 -16.93 -16.36
CA GLU A 550 7.20 -17.94 -16.63
C GLU A 550 5.99 -17.85 -15.69
N LYS A 551 6.24 -17.62 -14.39
CA LYS A 551 5.16 -17.45 -13.40
C LYS A 551 4.33 -16.20 -13.70
N ILE A 552 4.98 -15.09 -14.06
CA ILE A 552 4.33 -13.82 -14.41
C ILE A 552 3.50 -13.97 -15.69
N GLU A 553 4.06 -14.58 -16.74
CA GLU A 553 3.38 -14.75 -18.03
C GLU A 553 2.13 -15.65 -17.91
N LYS A 554 2.16 -16.67 -17.03
CA LYS A 554 0.96 -17.46 -16.70
C LYS A 554 -0.15 -16.59 -16.10
N GLN A 555 0.18 -15.62 -15.24
CA GLN A 555 -0.83 -14.72 -14.68
C GLN A 555 -1.31 -13.69 -15.73
N LYS A 556 -0.42 -13.15 -16.56
CA LYS A 556 -0.80 -12.26 -17.67
C LYS A 556 -1.77 -12.91 -18.64
N THR A 557 -1.57 -14.19 -18.96
CA THR A 557 -2.50 -14.95 -19.82
C THR A 557 -3.93 -14.95 -19.27
N ILE A 558 -4.08 -15.01 -17.94
CA ILE A 558 -5.39 -14.91 -17.27
C ILE A 558 -5.96 -13.50 -17.43
N ILE A 559 -5.14 -12.48 -17.17
CA ILE A 559 -5.53 -11.06 -17.28
C ILE A 559 -6.01 -10.76 -18.70
N ASP A 560 -5.21 -11.10 -19.72
CA ASP A 560 -5.54 -10.88 -21.13
C ASP A 560 -6.82 -11.62 -21.54
N GLY A 561 -7.00 -12.86 -21.06
CA GLY A 561 -8.21 -13.64 -21.31
C GLY A 561 -9.46 -13.00 -20.72
N VAL A 562 -9.37 -12.52 -19.48
CA VAL A 562 -10.43 -11.77 -18.80
C VAL A 562 -10.76 -10.48 -19.56
N GLU A 563 -9.75 -9.69 -19.93
CA GLU A 563 -9.94 -8.43 -20.64
C GLU A 563 -10.70 -8.63 -21.96
N ARG A 564 -10.32 -9.65 -22.75
CA ARG A 564 -11.02 -9.99 -24.01
C ARG A 564 -12.49 -10.34 -23.78
N ILE A 565 -12.80 -11.12 -22.74
CA ILE A 565 -14.20 -11.45 -22.39
C ILE A 565 -14.96 -10.18 -22.04
N LEU A 566 -14.39 -9.33 -21.19
CA LEU A 566 -15.03 -8.09 -20.76
C LEU A 566 -15.17 -7.06 -21.90
N GLU A 567 -14.31 -7.10 -22.93
CA GLU A 567 -14.40 -6.25 -24.13
C GLU A 567 -15.41 -6.78 -25.15
N SER A 568 -15.65 -8.10 -25.15
CA SER A 568 -16.57 -8.76 -26.09
C SER A 568 -18.01 -8.84 -25.59
N TRP A 569 -18.28 -8.50 -24.32
CA TRP A 569 -19.63 -8.52 -23.79
C TRP A 569 -20.47 -7.40 -24.42
N GLU A 570 -21.62 -7.80 -24.95
CA GLU A 570 -22.64 -6.90 -25.51
C GLU A 570 -24.03 -7.39 -25.09
N VAL A 571 -24.98 -6.46 -25.02
CA VAL A 571 -26.39 -6.81 -24.78
C VAL A 571 -27.07 -7.10 -26.11
N ASP A 572 -27.84 -8.19 -26.17
CA ASP A 572 -28.66 -8.53 -27.33
C ASP A 572 -29.86 -7.57 -27.46
N ASP A 573 -29.80 -6.67 -28.43
CA ASP A 573 -30.85 -5.69 -28.75
C ASP A 573 -32.26 -6.28 -28.97
N SER A 574 -32.37 -7.59 -29.27
CA SER A 574 -33.64 -8.26 -29.53
C SER A 574 -34.48 -8.49 -28.26
N ILE A 575 -33.85 -8.50 -27.08
CA ILE A 575 -34.55 -8.72 -25.81
C ILE A 575 -35.38 -7.50 -25.40
N PHE A 576 -35.02 -6.32 -25.90
CA PHE A 576 -35.74 -5.07 -25.64
C PHE A 576 -36.93 -4.95 -26.60
N ILE A 577 -38.07 -5.45 -26.13
CA ILE A 577 -39.34 -5.49 -26.86
C ILE A 577 -40.30 -4.39 -26.37
N GLY A 578 -41.21 -3.94 -27.23
CA GLY A 578 -42.22 -2.93 -26.89
C GLY A 578 -42.34 -1.83 -27.94
N GLU A 579 -43.32 -0.94 -27.76
CA GLU A 579 -43.46 0.24 -28.60
C GLU A 579 -42.35 1.25 -28.30
N MET A 580 -41.79 1.86 -29.34
CA MET A 580 -40.72 2.84 -29.21
C MET A 580 -41.31 4.19 -28.79
N MET A 581 -41.06 4.58 -27.55
CA MET A 581 -41.58 5.81 -26.97
C MET A 581 -40.43 6.78 -26.67
N GLU A 582 -40.69 8.07 -26.82
CA GLU A 582 -39.71 9.12 -26.48
C GLU A 582 -39.50 9.18 -24.96
N LEU A 583 -38.23 9.07 -24.53
CA LEU A 583 -37.84 8.97 -23.13
C LEU A 583 -38.31 10.20 -22.34
N GLY A 584 -38.28 11.38 -22.96
CA GLY A 584 -38.70 12.65 -22.36
C GLY A 584 -40.13 12.67 -21.83
N ASN A 585 -41.01 11.77 -22.30
CA ASN A 585 -42.37 11.64 -21.80
C ASN A 585 -42.45 11.01 -20.39
N PHE A 586 -41.37 10.38 -19.93
CA PHE A 586 -41.34 9.61 -18.69
C PHE A 586 -40.22 10.03 -17.73
N ILE A 587 -39.46 11.07 -18.07
CA ILE A 587 -38.37 11.56 -17.24
C ILE A 587 -38.40 13.08 -17.07
N MET A 588 -37.94 13.54 -15.92
CA MET A 588 -37.39 14.87 -15.71
C MET A 588 -35.87 14.78 -15.59
N THR A 589 -35.19 15.90 -15.84
CA THR A 589 -33.72 15.97 -15.84
C THR A 589 -33.24 17.01 -14.85
N GLN A 590 -32.17 16.70 -14.11
CA GLN A 590 -31.51 17.65 -13.21
C GLN A 590 -30.01 17.69 -13.48
N TYR A 591 -29.48 18.90 -13.66
CA TYR A 591 -28.05 19.12 -13.77
C TYR A 591 -27.37 19.03 -12.41
N GLY A 592 -26.13 18.53 -12.40
CA GLY A 592 -25.35 18.41 -11.17
C GLY A 592 -24.81 19.73 -10.63
N TYR A 593 -24.16 19.62 -9.49
CA TYR A 593 -23.60 20.72 -8.73
C TYR A 593 -22.27 21.22 -9.33
N THR A 594 -22.04 22.54 -9.32
CA THR A 594 -20.84 23.16 -9.91
C THR A 594 -19.92 23.64 -8.79
N GLU A 595 -18.88 22.86 -8.49
CA GLU A 595 -17.89 23.15 -7.45
C GLU A 595 -16.55 22.47 -7.82
N SER A 596 -15.45 22.99 -7.29
CA SER A 596 -14.15 22.33 -7.39
C SER A 596 -14.06 21.15 -6.43
N ALA A 597 -13.60 20.00 -6.93
CA ALA A 597 -13.36 18.81 -6.13
C ALA A 597 -12.18 18.99 -5.16
N ASN A 598 -12.29 18.39 -3.97
CA ASN A 598 -11.21 18.22 -2.99
C ASN A 598 -10.83 16.75 -2.87
N ASP A 599 -9.59 16.48 -2.44
CA ASP A 599 -9.10 15.10 -2.21
C ASP A 599 -9.66 14.46 -0.91
N PHE A 600 -10.24 15.29 -0.03
CA PHE A 600 -10.80 14.85 1.26
C PHE A 600 -12.09 15.62 1.56
N GLY A 601 -13.06 14.92 2.15
CA GLY A 601 -14.30 15.51 2.62
C GLY A 601 -15.27 14.47 3.14
N ASN A 602 -16.46 14.91 3.54
CA ASN A 602 -17.51 14.09 4.11
C ASN A 602 -18.54 13.61 3.07
N ILE A 603 -18.58 14.23 1.88
CA ILE A 603 -19.57 13.94 0.84
C ILE A 603 -18.85 13.76 -0.49
N ARG A 604 -19.10 12.63 -1.15
CA ARG A 604 -18.46 12.28 -2.41
C ARG A 604 -19.08 13.08 -3.56
N LEU A 605 -18.25 13.65 -4.42
CA LEU A 605 -18.66 14.28 -5.66
C LEU A 605 -18.39 13.33 -6.82
N ILE A 606 -19.45 12.75 -7.37
CA ILE A 606 -19.39 11.83 -8.51
C ILE A 606 -19.08 12.61 -9.79
N ARG A 607 -18.04 12.18 -10.50
CA ARG A 607 -17.58 12.73 -11.78
C ARG A 607 -17.74 11.71 -12.90
N ILE A 608 -17.64 12.15 -14.15
CA ILE A 608 -17.66 11.26 -15.32
C ILE A 608 -16.54 10.19 -15.23
N THR A 609 -15.38 10.56 -14.69
CA THR A 609 -14.23 9.65 -14.52
C THR A 609 -14.45 8.57 -13.47
N ASP A 610 -15.48 8.69 -12.63
CA ASP A 610 -15.79 7.74 -11.56
C ASP A 610 -16.77 6.66 -12.04
N ILE A 611 -17.15 6.67 -13.33
CA ILE A 611 -18.08 5.71 -13.94
C ILE A 611 -17.26 4.70 -14.76
N ASP A 612 -17.29 3.42 -14.39
CA ASP A 612 -16.60 2.34 -15.08
C ASP A 612 -17.34 1.94 -16.39
N LYS A 613 -16.73 1.11 -17.23
CA LYS A 613 -17.31 0.75 -18.55
C LYS A 613 -18.68 0.07 -18.47
N PHE A 614 -19.00 -0.55 -17.33
CA PHE A 614 -20.28 -1.19 -17.08
C PHE A 614 -21.26 -0.26 -16.36
N GLY A 615 -20.97 1.05 -16.25
CA GLY A 615 -21.88 1.99 -15.60
C GLY A 615 -21.98 1.79 -14.09
N LYS A 616 -20.94 1.23 -13.47
CA LYS A 616 -20.78 1.09 -12.01
C LYS A 616 -19.80 2.15 -11.48
N LEU A 617 -19.83 2.34 -10.17
CA LEU A 617 -18.99 3.31 -9.49
C LEU A 617 -17.57 2.76 -9.29
N ILE A 618 -16.55 3.54 -9.67
CA ILE A 618 -15.13 3.24 -9.43
C ILE A 618 -14.78 3.70 -8.02
N GLU A 619 -14.16 2.86 -7.19
CA GLU A 619 -13.90 3.19 -5.78
C GLU A 619 -12.56 3.92 -5.56
N GLU A 620 -11.68 3.92 -6.55
CA GLU A 620 -10.39 4.60 -6.54
C GLU A 620 -10.50 6.10 -6.88
N ASN A 621 -9.56 6.91 -6.37
CA ASN A 621 -9.42 8.35 -6.69
C ASN A 621 -10.70 9.18 -6.44
N LYS A 622 -11.46 8.86 -5.39
CA LYS A 622 -12.69 9.57 -5.01
C LYS A 622 -12.44 11.07 -4.85
N ALA A 623 -13.38 11.86 -5.36
CA ALA A 623 -13.45 13.30 -5.14
C ALA A 623 -14.50 13.62 -4.07
N PHE A 624 -14.25 14.66 -3.28
CA PHE A 624 -15.13 15.10 -2.22
C PHE A 624 -15.39 16.60 -2.27
N ILE A 625 -16.46 17.04 -1.63
CA ILE A 625 -16.72 18.46 -1.35
C ILE A 625 -17.02 18.67 0.12
N ASN A 626 -16.86 19.91 0.59
CA ASN A 626 -17.18 20.33 1.95
C ASN A 626 -18.11 21.55 1.86
N GLU A 627 -19.39 21.32 1.63
CA GLU A 627 -20.41 22.36 1.51
C GLU A 627 -21.47 22.24 2.60
N GLU A 628 -22.20 23.33 2.83
CA GLU A 628 -23.33 23.35 3.75
C GLU A 628 -24.44 22.40 3.27
N GLU A 629 -24.95 21.57 4.19
CA GLU A 629 -25.89 20.48 3.88
C GLU A 629 -27.14 20.96 3.13
N GLU A 630 -27.66 22.15 3.46
CA GLU A 630 -28.87 22.69 2.83
C GLU A 630 -28.65 23.07 1.36
N LYS A 631 -27.43 23.45 0.95
CA LYS A 631 -27.12 23.79 -0.45
C LYS A 631 -27.04 22.56 -1.36
N ILE A 632 -26.58 21.45 -0.82
CA ILE A 632 -26.28 20.23 -1.58
C ILE A 632 -27.42 19.20 -1.51
N LYS A 633 -28.35 19.35 -0.58
CA LYS A 633 -29.55 18.51 -0.39
C LYS A 633 -30.30 18.18 -1.69
N PRO A 634 -30.49 19.10 -2.66
CA PRO A 634 -31.15 18.76 -3.92
C PRO A 634 -30.35 17.78 -4.81
N TYR A 635 -29.04 17.68 -4.61
CA TYR A 635 -28.11 16.91 -5.44
C TYR A 635 -27.71 15.58 -4.80
N VAL A 636 -28.19 15.29 -3.58
CA VAL A 636 -27.92 14.02 -2.90
C VAL A 636 -28.50 12.87 -3.72
N LEU A 637 -27.64 11.92 -4.03
CA LEU A 637 -27.97 10.69 -4.75
C LEU A 637 -28.63 9.69 -3.81
N LYS A 638 -29.58 8.96 -4.37
CA LYS A 638 -30.23 7.83 -3.71
C LYS A 638 -30.04 6.58 -4.53
N LYS A 639 -30.14 5.42 -3.87
CA LYS A 639 -30.17 4.14 -4.56
C LYS A 639 -31.21 4.16 -5.69
N ASP A 640 -30.82 3.58 -6.82
CA ASP A 640 -31.54 3.58 -8.09
C ASP A 640 -31.50 4.88 -8.90
N ASP A 641 -30.83 5.94 -8.43
CA ASP A 641 -30.59 7.12 -9.26
C ASP A 641 -29.73 6.77 -10.47
N ILE A 642 -30.05 7.37 -11.63
CA ILE A 642 -29.28 7.24 -12.86
C ILE A 642 -28.65 8.58 -13.22
N LEU A 643 -27.34 8.55 -13.50
CA LEU A 643 -26.61 9.71 -13.99
C LEU A 643 -26.13 9.49 -15.42
N VAL A 644 -26.30 10.49 -16.29
CA VAL A 644 -25.88 10.45 -17.69
C VAL A 644 -24.72 11.42 -17.91
N ALA A 645 -23.64 10.95 -18.52
CA ALA A 645 -22.51 11.79 -18.90
C ALA A 645 -22.85 12.70 -20.09
N ARG A 646 -22.55 13.99 -19.97
CA ARG A 646 -22.85 15.00 -21.00
C ARG A 646 -21.77 15.17 -22.06
N THR A 647 -20.51 14.98 -21.66
CA THR A 647 -19.30 15.34 -22.42
C THR A 647 -18.23 14.26 -22.27
N GLY A 648 -17.26 14.22 -23.18
CA GLY A 648 -16.24 13.16 -23.19
C GLY A 648 -16.87 11.83 -23.58
N THR A 649 -17.03 10.93 -22.61
CA THR A 649 -17.79 9.66 -22.76
C THR A 649 -19.30 9.91 -22.65
N PHE A 650 -19.82 10.81 -23.48
CA PHE A 650 -21.21 11.24 -23.46
C PHE A 650 -22.18 10.05 -23.61
N GLY A 651 -23.38 10.16 -23.05
CA GLY A 651 -24.42 9.12 -23.14
C GLY A 651 -24.21 7.91 -22.22
N LYS A 652 -23.02 7.74 -21.65
CA LYS A 652 -22.77 6.70 -20.65
C LYS A 652 -23.60 6.93 -19.39
N MET A 653 -24.21 5.85 -18.86
CA MET A 653 -25.04 5.89 -17.66
C MET A 653 -24.35 5.25 -16.45
N LEU A 654 -24.44 5.89 -15.27
CA LEU A 654 -24.17 5.29 -13.96
C LEU A 654 -25.49 4.85 -13.33
N TYR A 655 -25.55 3.62 -12.84
CA TYR A 655 -26.60 3.17 -11.92
C TYR A 655 -26.06 3.23 -10.49
N PHE A 656 -26.66 4.06 -9.65
CA PHE A 656 -26.15 4.33 -8.31
C PHE A 656 -26.69 3.32 -7.30
N GLU A 657 -25.78 2.48 -6.77
CA GLU A 657 -26.09 1.43 -5.78
C GLU A 657 -25.40 1.64 -4.42
N SER A 658 -24.57 2.68 -4.30
CA SER A 658 -23.81 2.96 -3.08
C SER A 658 -24.68 3.56 -1.99
N ASP A 659 -24.42 3.20 -0.74
CA ASP A 659 -24.98 3.84 0.45
C ASP A 659 -24.12 5.04 0.93
N GLU A 660 -23.00 5.31 0.26
CA GLU A 660 -22.10 6.43 0.58
C GLU A 660 -22.78 7.78 0.26
N PRO A 661 -22.79 8.75 1.21
CA PRO A 661 -23.28 10.10 0.96
C PRO A 661 -22.59 10.73 -0.26
N SER A 662 -23.36 10.89 -1.34
CA SER A 662 -22.82 11.28 -2.65
C SER A 662 -23.70 12.34 -3.32
N ILE A 663 -23.07 13.28 -4.01
CA ILE A 663 -23.69 14.21 -4.95
C ILE A 663 -23.00 14.08 -6.32
N PHE A 664 -23.49 14.76 -7.35
CA PHE A 664 -22.97 14.62 -8.71
C PHE A 664 -22.57 15.95 -9.34
N ALA A 665 -21.47 15.94 -10.10
CA ALA A 665 -20.92 17.12 -10.77
C ALA A 665 -21.81 17.60 -11.93
N SER A 666 -21.71 18.89 -12.28
CA SER A 666 -22.54 19.54 -13.32
C SER A 666 -22.41 18.98 -14.74
N TYR A 667 -21.36 18.18 -15.00
CA TYR A 667 -21.19 17.43 -16.26
C TYR A 667 -21.98 16.12 -16.30
N LEU A 668 -22.69 15.78 -15.22
CA LEU A 668 -23.63 14.68 -15.13
C LEU A 668 -25.07 15.21 -15.04
N ILE A 669 -26.01 14.47 -15.61
CA ILE A 669 -27.45 14.74 -15.53
C ILE A 669 -28.13 13.59 -14.82
N ARG A 670 -28.84 13.88 -13.72
CA ARG A 670 -29.71 12.91 -13.07
C ARG A 670 -31.03 12.78 -13.83
N LEU A 671 -31.43 11.54 -14.08
CA LEU A 671 -32.76 11.22 -14.60
C LEU A 671 -33.70 10.94 -13.43
N ILE A 672 -34.82 11.66 -13.40
CA ILE A 672 -35.91 11.46 -12.44
C ILE A 672 -37.06 10.85 -13.25
N TYR A 673 -37.20 9.54 -13.18
CA TYR A 673 -38.12 8.76 -14.03
C TYR A 673 -39.45 8.49 -13.31
N ASP A 674 -40.51 8.32 -14.11
CA ASP A 674 -41.79 7.79 -13.65
C ASP A 674 -41.65 6.28 -13.34
N LYS A 675 -41.51 5.98 -12.04
CA LYS A 675 -41.33 4.62 -11.51
C LYS A 675 -42.52 3.70 -11.80
N GLU A 676 -43.69 4.24 -12.13
CA GLU A 676 -44.86 3.45 -12.52
C GLU A 676 -44.81 3.01 -13.99
N LYS A 677 -43.86 3.55 -14.77
CA LYS A 677 -43.72 3.28 -16.21
C LYS A 677 -42.39 2.62 -16.57
N ILE A 678 -41.29 3.04 -15.95
CA ILE A 678 -39.94 2.60 -16.31
C ILE A 678 -39.17 2.13 -15.08
N LEU A 679 -38.63 0.91 -15.16
CA LEU A 679 -37.64 0.44 -14.20
C LEU A 679 -36.27 1.10 -14.49
N PRO A 680 -35.57 1.63 -13.48
CA PRO A 680 -34.31 2.34 -13.71
C PRO A 680 -33.26 1.41 -14.30
N LYS A 681 -33.14 0.23 -13.73
CA LYS A 681 -32.20 -0.79 -14.15
C LYS A 681 -32.46 -1.28 -15.58
N TYR A 682 -33.73 -1.28 -16.02
CA TYR A 682 -34.08 -1.58 -17.41
C TYR A 682 -33.53 -0.53 -18.37
N LEU A 683 -33.72 0.77 -18.06
CA LEU A 683 -33.16 1.87 -18.85
C LEU A 683 -31.62 1.84 -18.85
N TRP A 684 -31.01 1.56 -17.70
CA TRP A 684 -29.56 1.40 -17.60
C TRP A 684 -29.05 0.26 -18.48
N TYR A 685 -29.72 -0.90 -18.48
CA TYR A 685 -29.37 -2.00 -19.38
C TYR A 685 -29.55 -1.66 -20.86
N TYR A 686 -30.64 -0.97 -21.21
CA TYR A 686 -30.86 -0.51 -22.58
C TYR A 686 -29.75 0.44 -23.05
N SER A 687 -29.11 1.19 -22.15
CA SER A 687 -28.00 2.08 -22.48
C SER A 687 -26.73 1.36 -22.99
N PHE A 688 -26.65 0.02 -22.85
CA PHE A 688 -25.58 -0.79 -23.44
C PHE A 688 -25.94 -1.34 -24.84
N SER A 689 -27.18 -1.15 -25.31
CA SER A 689 -27.65 -1.64 -26.61
C SER A 689 -27.10 -0.83 -27.79
N LYS A 690 -26.99 -1.46 -28.97
CA LYS A 690 -26.59 -0.76 -30.21
C LYS A 690 -27.65 0.26 -30.62
N LYS A 691 -28.94 -0.07 -30.45
CA LYS A 691 -30.08 0.84 -30.66
C LYS A 691 -29.97 2.15 -29.88
N TYR A 692 -29.51 2.12 -28.63
CA TYR A 692 -29.30 3.34 -27.84
C TYR A 692 -28.16 4.18 -28.42
N TRP A 693 -27.01 3.57 -28.67
CA TRP A 693 -25.82 4.29 -29.14
C TRP A 693 -25.96 4.84 -30.56
N ASN A 694 -26.68 4.15 -31.45
CA ASN A 694 -26.98 4.68 -32.78
C ASN A 694 -27.76 6.00 -32.70
N GLN A 695 -28.82 6.04 -31.87
CA GLN A 695 -29.59 7.26 -31.65
C GLN A 695 -28.75 8.37 -30.98
N ALA A 696 -28.00 8.02 -29.92
CA ALA A 696 -27.17 8.98 -29.20
C ALA A 696 -26.12 9.63 -30.12
N ASN A 697 -25.46 8.84 -30.97
CA ASN A 697 -24.45 9.33 -31.91
C ASN A 697 -25.07 10.23 -33.00
N GLU A 698 -26.22 9.84 -33.57
CA GLU A 698 -26.94 10.63 -34.58
C GLU A 698 -27.32 12.01 -34.03
N ILE A 699 -27.93 12.06 -32.84
CA ILE A 699 -28.39 13.30 -32.18
C ILE A 699 -27.20 14.24 -31.83
N VAL A 700 -26.02 13.68 -31.62
CA VAL A 700 -24.82 14.40 -31.18
C VAL A 700 -24.02 14.96 -32.36
N SER A 701 -24.04 14.34 -33.54
CA SER A 701 -23.18 14.59 -34.71
C SER A 701 -23.23 15.99 -35.40
N GLY A 702 -24.06 16.93 -34.95
CA GLY A 702 -24.37 18.18 -35.68
C GLY A 702 -23.65 19.49 -35.30
N GLY A 703 -22.58 19.53 -34.48
CA GLY A 703 -21.96 20.80 -34.05
C GLY A 703 -20.47 20.77 -33.67
N THR A 704 -19.82 21.95 -33.65
CA THR A 704 -18.37 22.16 -33.43
C THR A 704 -17.86 21.69 -32.05
N GLN A 705 -18.76 21.52 -31.07
CA GLN A 705 -18.55 20.76 -29.83
C GLN A 705 -19.83 19.98 -29.50
N PRO A 706 -19.91 18.70 -29.85
CA PRO A 706 -21.15 17.96 -29.73
C PRO A 706 -21.36 17.50 -28.28
N GLN A 707 -22.37 18.06 -27.57
CA GLN A 707 -22.72 17.69 -26.19
C GLN A 707 -24.06 16.95 -26.13
N PHE A 708 -24.17 15.97 -25.22
CA PHE A 708 -25.40 15.21 -24.93
C PHE A 708 -26.14 15.85 -23.74
N ASN A 709 -26.83 16.95 -24.02
CA ASN A 709 -27.54 17.75 -23.00
C ASN A 709 -28.93 17.16 -22.67
N ALA A 710 -29.62 17.75 -21.69
CA ALA A 710 -30.93 17.28 -21.22
C ALA A 710 -31.98 17.14 -22.35
N GLU A 711 -32.05 18.10 -23.27
CA GLU A 711 -33.01 18.07 -24.37
C GLU A 711 -32.73 16.95 -25.37
N LYS A 712 -31.45 16.66 -25.63
CA LYS A 712 -31.04 15.53 -26.47
C LYS A 712 -31.31 14.18 -25.81
N ILE A 713 -31.11 14.07 -24.49
CA ILE A 713 -31.43 12.85 -23.73
C ILE A 713 -32.93 12.52 -23.84
N LYS A 714 -33.79 13.54 -23.72
CA LYS A 714 -35.24 13.37 -23.83
C LYS A 714 -35.69 12.80 -25.18
N GLN A 715 -34.97 13.11 -26.26
CA GLN A 715 -35.27 12.65 -27.63
C GLN A 715 -34.98 11.18 -27.88
N ILE A 716 -34.21 10.51 -27.01
CA ILE A 716 -33.91 9.09 -27.13
C ILE A 716 -35.23 8.30 -27.07
N LYS A 717 -35.42 7.40 -28.02
CA LYS A 717 -36.56 6.48 -28.01
C LYS A 717 -36.16 5.16 -27.35
N ILE A 718 -37.01 4.71 -26.44
CA ILE A 718 -36.87 3.46 -25.70
C ILE A 718 -38.04 2.51 -26.00
N PRO A 719 -37.80 1.21 -26.15
CA PRO A 719 -38.88 0.22 -26.20
C PRO A 719 -39.49 0.08 -24.80
N LEU A 720 -40.80 0.27 -24.70
CA LEU A 720 -41.50 0.35 -23.41
C LEU A 720 -42.56 -0.76 -23.26
N PRO A 721 -42.17 -1.97 -22.80
CA PRO A 721 -43.12 -3.03 -22.46
C PRO A 721 -43.67 -2.83 -21.03
N SER A 722 -44.56 -3.71 -20.57
CA SER A 722 -45.05 -3.68 -19.18
C SER A 722 -43.91 -3.82 -18.16
N LEU A 723 -44.10 -3.29 -16.95
CA LEU A 723 -43.11 -3.40 -15.87
C LEU A 723 -42.70 -4.85 -15.57
N GLU A 724 -43.62 -5.82 -15.70
CA GLU A 724 -43.32 -7.24 -15.51
C GLU A 724 -42.32 -7.77 -16.55
N ILE A 725 -42.46 -7.35 -17.81
CA ILE A 725 -41.51 -7.72 -18.87
C ILE A 725 -40.17 -7.03 -18.65
N GLN A 726 -40.19 -5.75 -18.28
CA GLN A 726 -38.97 -5.01 -17.93
C GLN A 726 -38.21 -5.73 -16.79
N GLN A 727 -38.91 -6.18 -15.76
CA GLN A 727 -38.34 -6.92 -14.63
C GLN A 727 -37.69 -8.24 -15.07
N LYS A 728 -38.36 -9.03 -15.94
CA LYS A 728 -37.80 -10.28 -16.48
C LYS A 728 -36.51 -10.05 -17.29
N ILE A 729 -36.46 -8.96 -18.06
CA ILE A 729 -35.25 -8.57 -18.82
C ILE A 729 -34.12 -8.20 -17.86
N VAL A 730 -34.42 -7.40 -16.83
CA VAL A 730 -33.47 -7.01 -15.79
C VAL A 730 -32.88 -8.23 -15.08
N GLU A 731 -33.71 -9.18 -14.65
CA GLU A 731 -33.26 -10.40 -13.96
C GLU A 731 -32.34 -11.29 -14.81
N LYS A 732 -32.56 -11.33 -16.13
CA LYS A 732 -31.68 -12.06 -17.05
C LYS A 732 -30.32 -11.39 -17.13
N LEU A 733 -30.30 -10.08 -17.35
CA LEU A 733 -29.06 -9.32 -17.52
C LEU A 733 -28.28 -9.16 -16.20
N ASP A 734 -28.96 -9.21 -15.06
CA ASP A 734 -28.33 -9.25 -13.74
C ASP A 734 -27.45 -10.48 -13.58
N LYS A 735 -27.93 -11.65 -13.98
CA LYS A 735 -27.14 -12.90 -13.92
C LYS A 735 -25.90 -12.84 -14.81
N GLU A 736 -26.01 -12.20 -15.97
CA GLU A 736 -24.86 -11.98 -16.86
C GLU A 736 -23.86 -11.00 -16.23
N MET A 737 -24.33 -9.89 -15.65
CA MET A 737 -23.50 -8.91 -14.97
C MET A 737 -22.75 -9.50 -13.77
N GLU A 738 -23.42 -10.30 -12.94
CA GLU A 738 -22.80 -11.02 -11.82
C GLU A 738 -21.67 -11.98 -12.28
N ALA A 739 -21.82 -12.60 -13.46
CA ALA A 739 -20.79 -13.46 -14.02
C ALA A 739 -19.56 -12.64 -14.45
N LEU A 740 -19.76 -11.47 -15.07
CA LEU A 740 -18.68 -10.55 -15.44
C LEU A 740 -17.93 -10.03 -14.23
N GLU A 741 -18.63 -9.70 -13.14
CA GLU A 741 -18.01 -9.28 -11.88
C GLU A 741 -17.11 -10.36 -11.28
N LYS A 742 -17.55 -11.62 -11.28
CA LYS A 742 -16.72 -12.77 -10.84
C LYS A 742 -15.48 -12.96 -11.72
N ILE A 743 -15.60 -12.71 -13.02
CA ILE A 743 -14.48 -12.77 -13.97
C ILE A 743 -13.49 -11.62 -13.71
N LYS A 744 -13.98 -10.40 -13.43
CA LYS A 744 -13.15 -9.25 -13.04
C LYS A 744 -12.31 -9.55 -11.79
N PHE A 745 -12.90 -10.21 -10.78
CA PHE A 745 -12.17 -10.63 -9.58
C PHE A 745 -11.00 -11.59 -9.86
N LEU A 746 -11.09 -12.42 -10.91
CA LEU A 746 -9.96 -13.28 -11.31
C LEU A 746 -8.78 -12.47 -11.85
N LYS A 747 -9.04 -11.37 -12.58
CA LYS A 747 -8.00 -10.46 -13.05
C LYS A 747 -7.27 -9.81 -11.86
N GLU A 748 -8.00 -9.26 -10.90
CA GLU A 748 -7.41 -8.62 -9.70
C GLU A 748 -6.52 -9.60 -8.91
N LYS A 749 -6.94 -10.86 -8.79
CA LYS A 749 -6.16 -11.91 -8.14
C LYS A 749 -4.87 -12.26 -8.91
N ALA A 750 -4.93 -12.26 -10.24
CA ALA A 750 -3.77 -12.50 -11.09
C ALA A 750 -2.76 -11.35 -10.99
N GLU A 751 -3.22 -10.10 -11.00
CA GLU A 751 -2.40 -8.90 -10.80
C GLU A 751 -1.69 -8.93 -9.43
N LYS A 752 -2.42 -9.24 -8.36
CA LYS A 752 -1.86 -9.37 -7.00
C LYS A 752 -0.79 -10.45 -6.88
N ARG A 753 -0.90 -11.55 -7.63
CA ARG A 753 0.13 -12.60 -7.67
C ARG A 753 1.41 -12.11 -8.37
N ILE A 754 1.29 -11.36 -9.45
CA ILE A 754 2.44 -10.73 -10.12
C ILE A 754 3.14 -9.77 -9.15
N GLU A 755 2.37 -8.94 -8.44
CA GLU A 755 2.89 -8.01 -7.43
C GLU A 755 3.68 -8.74 -6.34
N ASN A 756 3.15 -9.84 -5.80
CA ASN A 756 3.84 -10.64 -4.77
C ASN A 756 5.17 -11.22 -5.28
N ILE A 757 5.18 -11.80 -6.49
CA ILE A 757 6.42 -12.34 -7.10
C ILE A 757 7.49 -11.25 -7.20
N LEU A 758 7.11 -10.06 -7.67
CA LEU A 758 8.05 -8.95 -7.83
C LEU A 758 8.50 -8.40 -6.47
N ASN A 759 7.60 -8.33 -5.48
CA ASN A 759 7.94 -7.90 -4.13
C ASN A 759 8.99 -8.80 -3.46
N GLU A 760 8.91 -10.12 -3.67
CA GLU A 760 9.92 -11.09 -3.20
C GLU A 760 11.29 -10.90 -3.86
N VAL A 761 11.33 -10.46 -5.13
CA VAL A 761 12.57 -10.23 -5.89
C VAL A 761 13.32 -9.01 -5.36
N TRP A 762 12.59 -7.94 -5.03
CA TRP A 762 13.16 -6.72 -4.46
C TRP A 762 13.65 -6.85 -3.02
N GLY A 763 13.24 -7.92 -2.31
CA GLY A 763 13.41 -8.06 -0.87
C GLY A 763 12.39 -7.22 -0.09
N GLU A 764 12.01 -7.67 1.10
CA GLU A 764 11.22 -6.84 2.03
C GLU A 764 12.12 -5.72 2.57
N ILE A 765 11.66 -4.47 2.46
CA ILE A 765 12.22 -3.31 3.16
C ILE A 765 11.36 -3.10 4.39
#